data_AF-A0A0Q9QI25-F1
#
_entry.id   AF-A0A0Q9QI25-F1
#
_cell.length_a   1.000
_cell.length_b   1.000
_cell.length_c   1.000
_cell.angle_alpha   90.00
_cell.angle_beta   90.00
_cell.angle_gamma   90.00
#
_symmetry.space_group_name_H-M   'P 1'
#
loop_
_entity.id
_entity.type
_entity.pdbx_description
1 polymer ?
#
loop_
_entity_poly.entity_id
_entity_poly.type
_entity_poly.pdbx_seq_one_letter_code
_entity_poly.pdbx_strand_id
1 'polypeptide(L)'
;MAIKDMEMFKDFSNIELAKLLGKLDKVKAQAGDTLFEQGDPGDSMYLIESGRIELFSQKQDSTRQSLASLQDGDTLGEMALLTNEPRSATAIVAVESVLYYIDRETFDRLVIEQPQISSYFIRLLSGRLVSTNGRLQASKEAKAQWVLHEVEELPETLRDCLFVCACLPNVSKSLLVHMFQMALEEAEQVYPSLGRFIQRDPERDSVQVRAEIERVLLDMLPQRYGNNQQQLWVEQALAFYRAEKNWAALVEIHAARHEWELALDAAAVAAGEVEVSEVAEAALAESERQQRAIGEALRRCPDELLVARYAVLWAYVRYCVEHAPEAGLSIVEAALDQQGAAYSAQQLTTVYEWGADLCRKLGRNQLALEYLQLAETTALSGLSSTKRSEVQSFGLAKQLLARSKSERLAAGAGRLGDRSRWLGLAAIILAVASVLGFHIAEPALGLSRHGMDFIGIGLAAVILWIVNIMPDYIVALGMAMLWVLGGLVEPGVALSGFASPTWLYMIFIMAMSAVITKSGFLYRFSLHALKRFPANYRGQLWGIVAGGIMLNPMIPSSSAKVSLGVPIAQTLSESMGFGARSHGAAGLGLTAMLFYGFTAPFVLTGSYTNVLAFGLVTNASPVNWIQWFIYALPAFLIFSSVLLGIIFIMFRKTASAKPIAADVLDEQLRLLGPLTREERIAVVTVLSCILMLVLQPLHGIDSAWIMLIGFAVLVISGVLDRKTISTGIDWTFLLFLGVAFSFSAAANELGLVEALSSFLGQHMGVFVTSPFFFLAAVIVLSFIVTLIVRDDPAVILLVTALLPLAEQAGVHPWILVFVVLLSTDPFFFAYQSPTYLTAYYSSEGKAFSHRQGQKVAFAYGIAVLLLALLCVPYWKWLGLIH
;
A
#
# COMPACT_ATOMS: atom_id res chain seq x y z
N MET A 1 -27.34 -17.70 -31.74
CA MET A 1 -25.85 -17.76 -31.66
C MET A 1 -25.45 -18.31 -30.29
N ALA A 2 -24.37 -19.09 -30.13
CA ALA A 2 -23.91 -19.46 -28.78
C ALA A 2 -23.10 -18.29 -28.20
N ILE A 3 -23.25 -17.97 -26.91
CA ILE A 3 -22.58 -16.83 -26.27
C ILE A 3 -21.04 -16.85 -26.45
N LYS A 4 -20.44 -18.03 -26.62
CA LYS A 4 -19.00 -18.20 -26.90
C LYS A 4 -18.56 -17.62 -28.25
N ASP A 5 -19.48 -17.52 -29.20
CA ASP A 5 -19.21 -17.06 -30.56
C ASP A 5 -19.28 -15.53 -30.65
N MET A 6 -19.76 -14.87 -29.58
CA MET A 6 -19.85 -13.41 -29.50
C MET A 6 -18.46 -12.80 -29.35
N GLU A 7 -18.23 -11.69 -30.03
CA GLU A 7 -16.91 -11.06 -30.10
C GLU A 7 -16.39 -10.61 -28.73
N MET A 8 -17.29 -10.20 -27.83
CA MET A 8 -16.99 -9.88 -26.44
C MET A 8 -16.38 -11.07 -25.66
N PHE A 9 -16.70 -12.31 -26.05
CA PHE A 9 -16.32 -13.53 -25.32
C PHE A 9 -15.51 -14.53 -26.15
N LYS A 10 -15.05 -14.14 -27.34
CA LYS A 10 -14.38 -15.03 -28.29
C LYS A 10 -13.08 -15.65 -27.76
N ASP A 11 -12.39 -14.93 -26.88
CA ASP A 11 -11.13 -15.37 -26.26
C ASP A 11 -11.33 -15.99 -24.85
N PHE A 12 -12.58 -16.15 -24.41
CA PHE A 12 -12.88 -16.75 -23.12
C PHE A 12 -12.74 -18.26 -23.20
N SER A 13 -12.08 -18.86 -22.20
CA SER A 13 -12.16 -20.30 -22.04
C SER A 13 -13.60 -20.72 -21.69
N ASN A 14 -13.98 -21.95 -22.04
CA ASN A 14 -15.31 -22.49 -21.70
C ASN A 14 -15.65 -22.38 -20.21
N ILE A 15 -14.64 -22.42 -19.33
CA ILE A 15 -14.79 -22.28 -17.88
C ILE A 15 -15.07 -20.82 -17.48
N GLU A 16 -14.43 -19.86 -18.13
CA GLU A 16 -14.67 -18.42 -17.89
C GLU A 16 -16.04 -17.99 -18.40
N LEU A 17 -16.43 -18.47 -19.58
CA LEU A 17 -17.78 -18.31 -20.14
C LEU A 17 -18.86 -18.88 -19.21
N ALA A 18 -18.64 -20.08 -18.63
CA ALA A 18 -19.58 -20.68 -17.69
C ALA A 18 -19.73 -19.88 -16.38
N LYS A 19 -18.62 -19.33 -15.85
CA LYS A 19 -18.63 -18.48 -14.66
C LYS A 19 -19.31 -17.12 -14.92
N LEU A 20 -19.15 -16.61 -16.13
CA LEU A 20 -19.75 -15.36 -16.55
C LEU A 20 -21.26 -15.52 -16.77
N LEU A 21 -21.69 -16.54 -17.50
CA LEU A 21 -23.10 -16.86 -17.75
C LEU A 21 -23.92 -16.95 -16.47
N GLY A 22 -23.34 -17.47 -15.38
CA GLY A 22 -24.01 -17.54 -14.07
C GLY A 22 -24.23 -16.19 -13.38
N LYS A 23 -23.72 -15.09 -13.95
CA LYS A 23 -23.86 -13.72 -13.45
C LYS A 23 -24.63 -12.80 -14.42
N LEU A 24 -25.05 -13.31 -15.57
CA LEU A 24 -25.81 -12.55 -16.57
C LEU A 24 -27.28 -12.95 -16.46
N ASP A 25 -28.15 -11.96 -16.38
CA ASP A 25 -29.59 -12.22 -16.46
C ASP A 25 -30.02 -12.32 -17.92
N LYS A 26 -30.95 -13.23 -18.22
CA LYS A 26 -31.45 -13.43 -19.58
C LYS A 26 -32.84 -12.81 -19.72
N VAL A 27 -32.96 -11.85 -20.63
CA VAL A 27 -34.19 -11.09 -20.88
C VAL A 27 -34.76 -11.50 -22.25
N LYS A 28 -36.05 -11.79 -22.30
CA LYS A 28 -36.79 -11.99 -23.56
C LYS A 28 -37.67 -10.76 -23.79
N ALA A 29 -37.59 -10.18 -24.96
CA ALA A 29 -38.35 -8.98 -25.33
C ALA A 29 -39.11 -9.21 -26.64
N GLN A 30 -40.34 -8.71 -26.72
CA GLN A 30 -41.20 -8.82 -27.89
C GLN A 30 -40.98 -7.65 -28.85
N ALA A 31 -41.36 -7.84 -30.12
CA ALA A 31 -41.32 -6.76 -31.10
C ALA A 31 -42.22 -5.59 -30.66
N GLY A 32 -41.66 -4.38 -30.65
CA GLY A 32 -42.30 -3.16 -30.16
C GLY A 32 -41.91 -2.77 -28.74
N ASP A 33 -41.24 -3.64 -27.97
CA ASP A 33 -40.78 -3.31 -26.62
C ASP A 33 -39.68 -2.24 -26.65
N THR A 34 -39.78 -1.23 -25.79
CA THR A 34 -38.74 -0.23 -25.57
C THR A 34 -37.82 -0.71 -24.43
N LEU A 35 -36.53 -0.88 -24.71
CA LEU A 35 -35.56 -1.32 -23.70
C LEU A 35 -35.10 -0.17 -22.79
N PHE A 36 -34.96 1.03 -23.36
CA PHE A 36 -34.69 2.28 -22.67
C PHE A 36 -34.93 3.46 -23.61
N GLU A 37 -35.21 4.64 -23.03
CA GLU A 37 -35.39 5.89 -23.77
C GLU A 37 -34.14 6.77 -23.70
N GLN A 38 -33.97 7.63 -24.71
CA GLN A 38 -32.92 8.65 -24.70
C GLN A 38 -33.10 9.58 -23.47
N GLY A 39 -32.02 9.82 -22.74
CA GLY A 39 -32.03 10.64 -21.52
C GLY A 39 -32.23 9.84 -20.23
N ASP A 40 -32.60 8.56 -20.29
CA ASP A 40 -32.66 7.70 -19.11
C ASP A 40 -31.28 7.54 -18.45
N PRO A 41 -31.22 7.26 -17.14
CA PRO A 41 -29.95 6.91 -16.49
C PRO A 41 -29.35 5.62 -17.11
N GLY A 42 -28.04 5.66 -17.35
CA GLY A 42 -27.29 4.53 -17.89
C GLY A 42 -26.78 3.60 -16.81
N ASP A 43 -27.63 2.76 -16.22
CA ASP A 43 -27.26 1.85 -15.12
C ASP A 43 -27.03 0.39 -15.55
N SER A 44 -27.18 0.10 -16.84
CA SER A 44 -27.17 -1.25 -17.37
C SER A 44 -26.79 -1.30 -18.84
N MET A 45 -26.43 -2.47 -19.34
CA MET A 45 -26.24 -2.75 -20.76
C MET A 45 -26.83 -4.10 -21.15
N TYR A 46 -27.00 -4.30 -22.46
CA TYR A 46 -27.53 -5.51 -23.04
C TYR A 46 -26.60 -6.07 -24.10
N LEU A 47 -26.60 -7.39 -24.23
CA LEU A 47 -25.93 -8.13 -25.29
C LEU A 47 -26.96 -8.98 -26.03
N ILE A 48 -27.01 -8.87 -27.35
CA ILE A 48 -28.04 -9.52 -28.17
C ILE A 48 -27.62 -10.97 -28.46
N GLU A 49 -28.37 -11.94 -27.92
CA GLU A 49 -28.16 -13.36 -28.24
C GLU A 49 -28.79 -13.76 -29.57
N SER A 50 -30.00 -13.26 -29.80
CA SER A 50 -30.74 -13.42 -31.05
C SER A 50 -31.79 -12.34 -31.17
N GLY A 51 -31.94 -11.71 -32.32
CA GLY A 51 -33.00 -10.74 -32.60
C GLY A 51 -32.50 -9.48 -33.30
N ARG A 52 -33.31 -8.41 -33.27
CA ARG A 52 -32.96 -7.13 -33.91
C ARG A 52 -33.48 -5.97 -33.09
N ILE A 53 -32.61 -5.00 -32.82
CA ILE A 53 -32.92 -3.77 -32.08
C ILE A 53 -32.62 -2.55 -32.97
N GLU A 54 -33.51 -1.57 -32.98
CA GLU A 54 -33.30 -0.29 -33.69
C GLU A 54 -33.06 0.84 -32.69
N LEU A 55 -32.02 1.64 -32.96
CA LEU A 55 -31.66 2.81 -32.16
C LEU A 55 -32.13 4.09 -32.85
N PHE A 56 -32.83 4.95 -32.10
CA PHE A 56 -33.34 6.23 -32.58
C PHE A 56 -32.77 7.39 -31.76
N SER A 57 -32.44 8.49 -32.43
CA SER A 57 -32.16 9.78 -31.79
C SER A 57 -33.32 10.74 -31.98
N GLN A 58 -33.65 11.50 -30.95
CA GLN A 58 -34.64 12.57 -30.99
C GLN A 58 -33.93 13.91 -31.26
N LYS A 59 -34.23 14.52 -32.42
CA LYS A 59 -33.80 15.90 -32.74
C LYS A 59 -34.78 16.93 -32.17
N GLN A 60 -34.33 18.18 -32.05
CA GLN A 60 -35.13 19.33 -31.55
C GLN A 60 -36.49 19.50 -32.26
N ASP A 61 -36.64 19.03 -33.50
CA ASP A 61 -37.89 19.09 -34.28
C ASP A 61 -38.80 17.85 -34.13
N SER A 62 -38.64 17.04 -33.08
CA SER A 62 -39.49 15.87 -32.76
C SER A 62 -39.52 14.75 -33.81
N THR A 63 -38.67 14.79 -34.83
CA THR A 63 -38.52 13.72 -35.83
C THR A 63 -37.53 12.65 -35.34
N ARG A 64 -37.95 11.38 -35.37
CA ARG A 64 -37.10 10.24 -35.00
C ARG A 64 -36.12 9.93 -36.13
N GLN A 65 -34.82 10.08 -35.87
CA GLN A 65 -33.77 9.70 -36.81
C GLN A 65 -33.20 8.34 -36.43
N SER A 66 -33.24 7.36 -37.34
CA SER A 66 -32.58 6.06 -37.15
C SER A 66 -31.07 6.24 -37.12
N LEU A 67 -30.44 5.81 -36.03
CA LEU A 67 -28.98 5.87 -35.83
C LEU A 67 -28.28 4.60 -36.31
N ALA A 68 -28.81 3.45 -35.91
CA ALA A 68 -28.22 2.14 -36.18
C ALA A 68 -29.25 1.02 -35.98
N SER A 69 -29.03 -0.11 -36.65
CA SER A 69 -29.76 -1.37 -36.43
C SER A 69 -28.76 -2.42 -35.94
N LEU A 70 -29.04 -2.98 -34.76
CA LEU A 70 -28.18 -3.96 -34.07
C LEU A 70 -28.74 -5.36 -34.23
N GLN A 71 -27.86 -6.35 -34.35
CA GLN A 71 -28.17 -7.75 -34.64
C GLN A 71 -27.52 -8.69 -33.62
N ASP A 72 -27.70 -10.00 -33.81
CA ASP A 72 -27.07 -11.07 -33.03
C ASP A 72 -25.57 -10.81 -32.80
N GLY A 73 -25.15 -10.81 -31.53
CA GLY A 73 -23.76 -10.58 -31.10
C GLY A 73 -23.42 -9.13 -30.76
N ASP A 74 -24.27 -8.16 -31.13
CA ASP A 74 -24.04 -6.75 -30.81
C ASP A 74 -24.36 -6.43 -29.34
N THR A 75 -23.70 -5.39 -28.83
CA THR A 75 -23.96 -4.80 -27.51
C THR A 75 -24.64 -3.45 -27.62
N LEU A 76 -25.52 -3.13 -26.66
CA LEU A 76 -26.14 -1.82 -26.52
C LEU A 76 -26.21 -1.34 -25.08
N GLY A 77 -26.18 -0.02 -24.91
CA GLY A 77 -26.25 0.64 -23.59
C GLY A 77 -24.91 0.76 -22.87
N GLU A 78 -23.84 0.19 -23.41
CA GLU A 78 -22.48 0.23 -22.86
C GLU A 78 -21.89 1.64 -22.77
N MET A 79 -22.27 2.54 -23.68
CA MET A 79 -21.74 3.92 -23.69
C MET A 79 -22.06 4.65 -22.39
N ALA A 80 -23.30 4.52 -21.92
CA ALA A 80 -23.75 5.21 -20.71
C ALA A 80 -23.07 4.66 -19.45
N LEU A 81 -22.67 3.37 -19.47
CA LEU A 81 -21.84 2.77 -18.42
C LEU A 81 -20.40 3.32 -18.44
N LEU A 82 -19.81 3.42 -19.63
CA LEU A 82 -18.41 3.83 -19.85
C LEU A 82 -18.17 5.33 -19.67
N THR A 83 -19.09 6.20 -20.12
CA THR A 83 -18.94 7.66 -20.06
C THR A 83 -19.60 8.27 -18.83
N ASN A 84 -20.44 7.50 -18.13
CA ASN A 84 -21.27 7.98 -17.02
C ASN A 84 -22.26 9.10 -17.43
N GLU A 85 -22.66 9.12 -18.70
CA GLU A 85 -23.67 10.02 -19.26
C GLU A 85 -25.04 9.32 -19.38
N PRO A 86 -26.16 10.07 -19.50
CA PRO A 86 -27.47 9.49 -19.82
C PRO A 86 -27.50 8.71 -21.14
N ARG A 87 -28.54 7.90 -21.36
CA ARG A 87 -28.74 7.16 -22.62
C ARG A 87 -28.72 8.11 -23.82
N SER A 88 -27.84 7.82 -24.79
CA SER A 88 -27.66 8.65 -25.99
C SER A 88 -28.73 8.44 -27.06
N ALA A 89 -29.52 7.38 -26.97
CA ALA A 89 -30.54 7.00 -27.95
C ALA A 89 -31.66 6.16 -27.30
N THR A 90 -32.84 6.14 -27.91
CA THR A 90 -33.94 5.24 -27.57
C THR A 90 -33.75 3.90 -28.29
N ALA A 91 -33.87 2.78 -27.59
CA ALA A 91 -33.71 1.44 -28.13
C ALA A 91 -35.06 0.69 -28.18
N ILE A 92 -35.49 0.29 -29.38
CA ILE A 92 -36.77 -0.40 -29.61
C ILE A 92 -36.50 -1.75 -30.26
N VAL A 93 -37.13 -2.80 -29.74
CA VAL A 93 -37.05 -4.16 -30.26
C VAL A 93 -37.82 -4.25 -31.58
N ALA A 94 -37.12 -4.49 -32.69
CA ALA A 94 -37.74 -4.59 -34.01
C ALA A 94 -38.29 -6.01 -34.30
N VAL A 95 -37.64 -7.04 -33.75
CA VAL A 95 -38.03 -8.45 -33.86
C VAL A 95 -37.88 -9.10 -32.49
N GLU A 96 -38.71 -10.10 -32.15
CA GLU A 96 -38.59 -10.84 -30.88
C GLU A 96 -37.12 -11.22 -30.60
N SER A 97 -36.64 -10.77 -29.45
CA SER A 97 -35.21 -10.75 -29.12
C SER A 97 -34.93 -11.40 -27.78
N VAL A 98 -33.79 -12.07 -27.70
CA VAL A 98 -33.23 -12.64 -26.48
C VAL A 98 -31.93 -11.92 -26.17
N LEU A 99 -31.84 -11.36 -24.97
CA LEU A 99 -30.77 -10.47 -24.54
C LEU A 99 -30.14 -10.98 -23.25
N TYR A 100 -28.85 -10.74 -23.05
CA TYR A 100 -28.21 -10.80 -21.74
C TYR A 100 -28.16 -9.40 -21.13
N TYR A 101 -28.68 -9.24 -19.93
CA TYR A 101 -28.68 -8.02 -19.14
C TYR A 101 -27.49 -8.00 -18.19
N ILE A 102 -26.82 -6.84 -18.12
CA ILE A 102 -25.67 -6.59 -17.25
C ILE A 102 -25.89 -5.26 -16.53
N ASP A 103 -25.95 -5.28 -15.21
CA ASP A 103 -26.01 -4.05 -14.40
C ASP A 103 -24.63 -3.38 -14.26
N ARG A 104 -24.61 -2.15 -13.77
CA ARG A 104 -23.38 -1.36 -13.56
C ARG A 104 -22.36 -2.05 -12.66
N GLU A 105 -22.79 -2.65 -11.55
CA GLU A 105 -21.87 -3.31 -10.62
C GLU A 105 -21.17 -4.51 -11.27
N THR A 106 -21.94 -5.31 -12.02
CA THR A 106 -21.42 -6.45 -12.78
C THR A 106 -20.51 -5.96 -13.90
N PHE A 107 -20.89 -4.91 -14.62
CA PHE A 107 -20.07 -4.29 -15.66
C PHE A 107 -18.72 -3.80 -15.14
N ASP A 108 -18.71 -2.97 -14.10
CA ASP A 108 -17.49 -2.39 -13.51
C ASP A 108 -16.55 -3.52 -13.05
N ARG A 109 -17.13 -4.56 -12.44
CA ARG A 109 -16.39 -5.75 -12.03
C ARG A 109 -15.81 -6.50 -13.23
N LEU A 110 -16.57 -6.66 -14.32
CA LEU A 110 -16.11 -7.35 -15.53
C LEU A 110 -14.97 -6.62 -16.22
N VAL A 111 -15.02 -5.28 -16.27
CA VAL A 111 -13.96 -4.44 -16.85
C VAL A 111 -12.68 -4.47 -16.00
N ILE A 112 -12.80 -4.48 -14.66
CA ILE A 112 -11.65 -4.55 -13.76
C ILE A 112 -11.04 -5.96 -13.73
N GLU A 113 -11.87 -7.00 -13.66
CA GLU A 113 -11.43 -8.38 -13.48
C GLU A 113 -10.96 -9.06 -14.77
N GLN A 114 -11.44 -8.62 -15.95
CA GLN A 114 -11.18 -9.27 -17.24
C GLN A 114 -10.60 -8.28 -18.28
N PRO A 115 -9.26 -8.20 -18.41
CA PRO A 115 -8.60 -7.32 -19.39
C PRO A 115 -9.06 -7.50 -20.85
N GLN A 116 -9.56 -8.70 -21.20
CA GLN A 116 -10.11 -9.01 -22.53
C GLN A 116 -11.40 -8.25 -22.82
N ILE A 117 -12.28 -8.08 -21.82
CA ILE A 117 -13.52 -7.29 -21.96
C ILE A 117 -13.17 -5.82 -22.15
N SER A 118 -12.20 -5.30 -21.39
CA SER A 118 -11.68 -3.94 -21.56
C SER A 118 -11.11 -3.73 -22.96
N SER A 119 -10.37 -4.72 -23.47
CA SER A 119 -9.83 -4.70 -24.84
C SER A 119 -10.92 -4.72 -25.91
N TYR A 120 -12.01 -5.48 -25.70
CA TYR A 120 -13.20 -5.45 -26.58
C TYR A 120 -13.80 -4.05 -26.64
N PHE A 121 -14.06 -3.41 -25.49
CA PHE A 121 -14.63 -2.06 -25.47
C PHE A 121 -13.68 -1.02 -26.07
N ILE A 122 -12.37 -1.12 -25.84
CA ILE A 122 -11.39 -0.25 -26.50
C ILE A 122 -11.45 -0.40 -28.02
N ARG A 123 -11.51 -1.63 -28.55
CA ARG A 123 -11.65 -1.88 -29.99
C ARG A 123 -12.99 -1.40 -30.54
N LEU A 124 -14.08 -1.65 -29.82
CA LEU A 124 -15.43 -1.20 -30.19
C LEU A 124 -15.48 0.34 -30.28
N LEU A 125 -15.00 1.03 -29.25
CA LEU A 125 -14.95 2.49 -29.22
C LEU A 125 -13.98 3.05 -30.28
N SER A 126 -12.82 2.43 -30.46
CA SER A 126 -11.85 2.80 -31.50
C SER A 126 -12.46 2.65 -32.91
N GLY A 127 -13.15 1.54 -33.20
CA GLY A 127 -13.84 1.33 -34.47
C GLY A 127 -14.97 2.33 -34.70
N ARG A 128 -15.76 2.63 -33.66
CA ARG A 128 -16.78 3.69 -33.71
C ARG A 128 -16.18 5.06 -33.93
N LEU A 129 -15.06 5.39 -33.28
CA LEU A 129 -14.33 6.64 -33.49
C LEU A 129 -13.83 6.74 -34.94
N VAL A 130 -13.23 5.68 -35.48
CA VAL A 130 -12.75 5.65 -36.88
C VAL A 130 -13.91 5.83 -37.87
N SER A 131 -15.05 5.15 -37.66
CA SER A 131 -16.22 5.28 -38.53
C SER A 131 -16.89 6.66 -38.44
N THR A 132 -16.99 7.23 -37.24
CA THR A 132 -17.49 8.58 -37.00
C THR A 132 -16.54 9.62 -37.61
N ASN A 133 -15.23 9.40 -37.50
CA ASN A 133 -14.23 10.22 -38.15
C ASN A 133 -14.36 10.14 -39.68
N GLY A 134 -14.67 8.98 -40.26
CA GLY A 134 -14.97 8.84 -41.69
C GLY A 134 -16.22 9.63 -42.13
N ARG A 135 -17.29 9.62 -41.34
CA ARG A 135 -18.49 10.45 -41.61
C ARG A 135 -18.22 11.95 -41.42
N LEU A 136 -17.40 12.30 -40.43
CA LEU A 136 -16.90 13.66 -40.24
C LEU A 136 -16.03 14.10 -41.41
N GLN A 137 -15.17 13.23 -41.97
CA GLN A 137 -14.37 13.52 -43.15
C GLN A 137 -15.25 13.85 -44.36
N ALA A 138 -16.27 13.03 -44.65
CA ALA A 138 -17.22 13.31 -45.73
C ALA A 138 -17.99 14.63 -45.50
N SER A 139 -18.37 14.94 -44.25
CA SER A 139 -18.98 16.23 -43.90
C SER A 139 -17.98 17.40 -44.01
N LYS A 140 -16.69 17.17 -43.72
CA LYS A 140 -15.62 18.15 -43.86
C LYS A 140 -15.35 18.48 -45.32
N GLU A 141 -15.39 17.50 -46.22
CA GLU A 141 -15.25 17.69 -47.67
C GLU A 141 -16.38 18.58 -48.23
N ALA A 142 -17.63 18.31 -47.84
CA ALA A 142 -18.78 19.14 -48.23
C ALA A 142 -18.68 20.57 -47.67
N LYS A 143 -18.19 20.72 -46.43
CA LYS A 143 -17.99 22.03 -45.80
C LYS A 143 -16.84 22.81 -46.42
N ALA A 144 -15.75 22.14 -46.81
CA ALA A 144 -14.63 22.75 -47.51
C ALA A 144 -15.04 23.30 -48.88
N GLN A 145 -15.88 22.59 -49.62
CA GLN A 145 -16.47 23.06 -50.89
C GLN A 145 -17.34 24.31 -50.71
N TRP A 146 -18.11 24.39 -49.62
CA TRP A 146 -18.88 25.59 -49.30
C TRP A 146 -17.98 26.80 -48.95
N VAL A 147 -16.96 26.60 -48.10
CA VAL A 147 -16.00 27.66 -47.74
C VAL A 147 -15.31 28.23 -48.98
N LEU A 148 -14.89 27.34 -49.90
CA LEU A 148 -14.25 27.73 -51.16
C LEU A 148 -15.13 28.69 -51.98
N HIS A 149 -16.43 28.38 -52.09
CA HIS A 149 -17.35 29.20 -52.87
C HIS A 149 -17.56 30.60 -52.28
N GLU A 150 -17.79 30.69 -50.96
CA GLU A 150 -18.07 31.99 -50.32
C GLU A 150 -16.82 32.89 -50.21
N VAL A 151 -15.64 32.32 -50.00
CA VAL A 151 -14.38 33.10 -49.93
C VAL A 151 -14.05 33.72 -51.28
N GLU A 152 -14.42 33.09 -52.38
CA GLU A 152 -14.21 33.64 -53.73
C GLU A 152 -15.08 34.87 -54.03
N GLU A 153 -16.25 34.99 -53.40
CA GLU A 153 -17.17 36.13 -53.55
C GLU A 153 -16.74 37.38 -52.78
N LEU A 154 -15.79 37.27 -51.84
CA LEU A 154 -15.32 38.40 -51.05
C LEU A 154 -14.34 39.31 -51.83
N PRO A 155 -14.34 40.64 -51.57
CA PRO A 155 -13.32 41.56 -52.09
C PRO A 155 -11.90 41.12 -51.75
N GLU A 156 -10.94 41.45 -52.62
CA GLU A 156 -9.54 41.02 -52.50
C GLU A 156 -8.91 41.40 -51.15
N THR A 157 -9.13 42.61 -50.67
CA THR A 157 -8.64 43.09 -49.37
C THR A 157 -9.21 42.32 -48.16
N LEU A 158 -10.48 41.92 -48.21
CA LEU A 158 -11.10 41.12 -47.14
C LEU A 158 -10.68 39.66 -47.18
N ARG A 159 -10.41 39.14 -48.38
CA ARG A 159 -9.79 37.84 -48.56
C ARG A 159 -8.39 37.81 -47.95
N ASP A 160 -7.54 38.77 -48.28
CA ASP A 160 -6.18 38.86 -47.74
C ASP A 160 -6.20 39.00 -46.22
N CYS A 161 -7.14 39.79 -45.68
CA CYS A 161 -7.37 39.88 -44.25
C CYS A 161 -7.73 38.53 -43.62
N LEU A 162 -8.65 37.77 -44.23
CA LEU A 162 -9.00 36.40 -43.79
C LEU A 162 -7.81 35.44 -43.86
N PHE A 163 -6.98 35.51 -44.90
CA PHE A 163 -5.77 34.70 -45.01
C PHE A 163 -4.73 35.07 -43.96
N VAL A 164 -4.55 36.35 -43.63
CA VAL A 164 -3.67 36.79 -42.53
C VAL A 164 -4.20 36.30 -41.18
N CYS A 165 -5.51 36.43 -40.93
CA CYS A 165 -6.15 35.89 -39.73
C CYS A 165 -6.11 34.36 -39.65
N ALA A 166 -5.96 33.65 -40.78
CA ALA A 166 -5.78 32.21 -40.82
C ALA A 166 -4.30 31.80 -40.61
N CYS A 167 -3.35 32.66 -40.95
CA CYS A 167 -1.92 32.42 -40.78
C CYS A 167 -1.40 32.70 -39.36
N LEU A 168 -2.12 33.53 -38.62
CA LEU A 168 -1.69 34.06 -37.33
C LEU A 168 -2.74 33.74 -36.25
N PRO A 169 -2.33 33.15 -35.12
CA PRO A 169 -3.22 32.97 -33.98
C PRO A 169 -3.52 34.31 -33.28
N ASN A 170 -4.76 34.51 -32.83
CA ASN A 170 -5.19 35.68 -32.03
C ASN A 170 -4.74 37.04 -32.60
N VAL A 171 -5.18 37.38 -33.81
CA VAL A 171 -4.76 38.63 -34.45
C VAL A 171 -5.37 39.84 -33.76
N SER A 172 -4.53 40.73 -33.23
CA SER A 172 -4.99 41.99 -32.63
C SER A 172 -5.63 42.90 -33.67
N LYS A 173 -6.67 43.65 -33.28
CA LYS A 173 -7.29 44.65 -34.15
C LYS A 173 -6.29 45.71 -34.63
N SER A 174 -5.34 46.08 -33.77
CA SER A 174 -4.26 47.01 -34.11
C SER A 174 -3.41 46.53 -35.28
N LEU A 175 -3.11 45.23 -35.37
CA LEU A 175 -2.37 44.65 -36.48
C LEU A 175 -3.18 44.69 -37.78
N LEU A 176 -4.48 44.39 -37.73
CA LEU A 176 -5.35 44.42 -38.92
C LEU A 176 -5.48 45.83 -39.51
N VAL A 177 -5.68 46.83 -38.66
CA VAL A 177 -5.72 48.23 -39.08
C VAL A 177 -4.37 48.66 -39.65
N HIS A 178 -3.26 48.23 -39.04
CA HIS A 178 -1.91 48.53 -39.52
C HIS A 178 -1.63 47.92 -40.92
N MET A 179 -2.02 46.67 -41.14
CA MET A 179 -1.71 45.93 -42.38
C MET A 179 -2.65 46.28 -43.54
N PHE A 180 -3.94 46.54 -43.27
CA PHE A 180 -4.97 46.66 -44.31
C PHE A 180 -5.67 48.03 -44.36
N GLN A 181 -5.33 48.96 -43.45
CA GLN A 181 -5.94 50.29 -43.33
C GLN A 181 -7.48 50.28 -43.30
N MET A 182 -8.06 49.23 -42.73
CA MET A 182 -9.51 49.02 -42.65
C MET A 182 -9.87 48.48 -41.27
N ALA A 183 -10.96 48.99 -40.69
CA ALA A 183 -11.55 48.44 -39.48
C ALA A 183 -12.46 47.25 -39.84
N LEU A 184 -12.25 46.11 -39.18
CA LEU A 184 -12.99 44.88 -39.46
C LEU A 184 -14.49 45.03 -39.15
N GLU A 185 -14.83 45.88 -38.18
CA GLU A 185 -16.21 46.20 -37.78
C GLU A 185 -17.00 46.92 -38.89
N GLU A 186 -16.33 47.76 -39.67
CA GLU A 186 -16.95 48.47 -40.80
C GLU A 186 -17.15 47.51 -41.99
N ALA A 187 -16.21 46.59 -42.21
CA ALA A 187 -16.29 45.57 -43.25
C ALA A 187 -17.42 44.56 -43.02
N GLU A 188 -17.64 44.15 -41.76
CA GLU A 188 -18.69 43.18 -41.41
C GLU A 188 -20.11 43.74 -41.62
N GLN A 189 -20.30 45.06 -41.48
CA GLN A 189 -21.58 45.72 -41.79
C GLN A 189 -21.92 45.67 -43.29
N VAL A 190 -20.90 45.72 -44.14
CA VAL A 190 -21.05 45.69 -45.61
C VAL A 190 -21.13 44.24 -46.12
N TYR A 191 -20.43 43.31 -45.48
CA TYR A 191 -20.41 41.88 -45.81
C TYR A 191 -20.78 41.02 -44.59
N PRO A 192 -22.08 40.79 -44.34
CA PRO A 192 -22.54 40.01 -43.19
C PRO A 192 -22.04 38.55 -43.17
N SER A 193 -21.61 38.01 -44.32
CA SER A 193 -20.99 36.69 -44.41
C SER A 193 -19.65 36.61 -43.66
N LEU A 194 -18.94 37.74 -43.47
CA LEU A 194 -17.66 37.80 -42.76
C LEU A 194 -17.75 37.30 -41.30
N GLY A 195 -18.87 37.59 -40.61
CA GLY A 195 -19.13 37.12 -39.25
C GLY A 195 -19.28 35.60 -39.12
N ARG A 196 -19.45 34.88 -40.25
CA ARG A 196 -19.45 33.42 -40.30
C ARG A 196 -18.04 32.83 -40.35
N PHE A 197 -17.04 33.60 -40.79
CA PHE A 197 -15.65 33.15 -40.90
C PHE A 197 -14.84 33.41 -39.64
N ILE A 198 -15.22 34.45 -38.90
CA ILE A 198 -14.42 35.03 -37.83
C ILE A 198 -15.10 34.83 -36.47
N GLN A 199 -14.29 34.67 -35.43
CA GLN A 199 -14.69 34.66 -34.02
C GLN A 199 -13.90 35.75 -33.28
N ARG A 200 -14.59 36.45 -32.38
CA ARG A 200 -14.00 37.51 -31.55
C ARG A 200 -13.65 36.95 -30.18
N ASP A 201 -12.46 37.27 -29.69
CA ASP A 201 -12.09 37.06 -28.30
C ASP A 201 -12.24 38.40 -27.54
N PRO A 202 -13.30 38.59 -26.74
CA PRO A 202 -13.53 39.83 -26.02
C PRO A 202 -12.52 40.06 -24.88
N GLU A 203 -11.78 39.04 -24.42
CA GLU A 203 -10.78 39.20 -23.35
C GLU A 203 -9.41 39.66 -23.90
N ARG A 204 -9.10 39.31 -25.15
CA ARG A 204 -7.79 39.59 -25.79
C ARG A 204 -7.81 40.70 -26.83
N ASP A 205 -8.95 41.35 -27.05
CA ASP A 205 -9.20 42.32 -28.14
C ASP A 205 -8.66 41.82 -29.50
N SER A 206 -8.86 40.53 -29.75
CA SER A 206 -8.28 39.82 -30.87
C SER A 206 -9.34 39.09 -31.69
N VAL A 207 -8.94 38.78 -32.92
CA VAL A 207 -9.76 38.20 -33.96
C VAL A 207 -9.12 36.89 -34.39
N GLN A 208 -9.92 35.83 -34.44
CA GLN A 208 -9.49 34.53 -34.96
C GLN A 208 -10.40 34.08 -36.09
N VAL A 209 -9.84 33.40 -37.08
CA VAL A 209 -10.67 32.59 -37.98
C VAL A 209 -11.19 31.40 -37.20
N ARG A 210 -12.45 31.03 -37.42
CA ARG A 210 -13.03 29.82 -36.82
C ARG A 210 -12.21 28.61 -37.28
N ALA A 211 -11.82 27.76 -36.34
CA ALA A 211 -10.96 26.60 -36.59
C ALA A 211 -11.44 25.67 -37.73
N GLU A 212 -12.75 25.61 -37.97
CA GLU A 212 -13.36 24.81 -39.04
C GLU A 212 -13.06 25.31 -40.46
N ILE A 213 -12.66 26.57 -40.57
CA ILE A 213 -12.46 27.32 -41.81
C ILE A 213 -10.97 27.57 -42.05
N GLU A 214 -10.23 27.86 -40.98
CA GLU A 214 -8.79 28.14 -40.98
C GLU A 214 -8.00 27.15 -41.84
N ARG A 215 -8.22 25.84 -41.66
CA ARG A 215 -7.53 24.79 -42.40
C ARG A 215 -7.80 24.84 -43.90
N VAL A 216 -9.03 25.13 -44.31
CA VAL A 216 -9.41 25.25 -45.73
C VAL A 216 -8.72 26.46 -46.35
N LEU A 217 -8.63 27.58 -45.62
CA LEU A 217 -7.92 28.78 -46.07
C LEU A 217 -6.40 28.53 -46.19
N LEU A 218 -5.79 27.86 -45.21
CA LEU A 218 -4.36 27.54 -45.26
C LEU A 218 -4.02 26.60 -46.44
N ASP A 219 -4.89 25.64 -46.77
CA ASP A 219 -4.70 24.74 -47.92
C ASP A 219 -4.79 25.48 -49.28
N MET A 220 -5.54 26.59 -49.35
CA MET A 220 -5.65 27.43 -50.56
C MET A 220 -4.47 28.37 -50.76
N LEU A 221 -3.79 28.75 -49.67
CA LEU A 221 -2.80 29.82 -49.67
C LEU A 221 -1.62 29.55 -50.63
N PRO A 222 -1.01 28.34 -50.66
CA PRO A 222 0.04 28.01 -51.63
C PRO A 222 -0.42 28.06 -53.09
N GLN A 223 -1.67 27.67 -53.35
CA GLN A 223 -2.24 27.64 -54.71
C GLN A 223 -2.46 29.05 -55.28
N ARG A 224 -2.71 30.03 -54.40
CA ARG A 224 -3.09 31.39 -54.78
C ARG A 224 -1.93 32.39 -54.74
N TYR A 225 -1.14 32.39 -53.66
CA TYR A 225 -0.10 33.41 -53.42
C TYR A 225 1.32 32.83 -53.47
N GLY A 226 1.47 31.51 -53.62
CA GLY A 226 2.75 30.81 -53.54
C GLY A 226 3.29 30.71 -52.10
N ASN A 227 4.34 29.91 -51.92
CA ASN A 227 4.84 29.52 -50.59
C ASN A 227 5.48 30.67 -49.78
N ASN A 228 5.83 31.79 -50.41
CA ASN A 228 6.61 32.86 -49.77
C ASN A 228 5.73 33.95 -49.10
N GLN A 229 4.48 34.10 -49.52
CA GLN A 229 3.61 35.19 -49.05
C GLN A 229 3.21 35.01 -47.58
N GLN A 230 2.96 33.78 -47.16
CA GLN A 230 2.67 33.44 -45.76
C GLN A 230 3.80 33.88 -44.84
N GLN A 231 5.05 33.64 -45.24
CA GLN A 231 6.21 33.99 -44.43
C GLN A 231 6.34 35.52 -44.28
N LEU A 232 6.07 36.28 -45.35
CA LEU A 232 6.11 37.75 -45.32
C LEU A 232 5.08 38.33 -44.32
N TRP A 233 3.84 37.81 -44.31
CA TRP A 233 2.81 38.27 -43.37
C TRP A 233 3.17 37.95 -41.92
N VAL A 234 3.77 36.78 -41.68
CA VAL A 234 4.24 36.39 -40.34
C VAL A 234 5.39 37.29 -39.88
N GLU A 235 6.36 37.59 -40.74
CA GLU A 235 7.47 38.48 -40.40
C GLU A 235 7.01 39.91 -40.08
N GLN A 236 6.02 40.42 -40.81
CA GLN A 236 5.40 41.72 -40.54
C GLN A 236 4.69 41.75 -39.17
N ALA A 237 3.94 40.70 -38.84
CA ALA A 237 3.27 40.57 -37.56
C ALA A 237 4.24 40.45 -36.38
N LEU A 238 5.30 39.64 -36.53
CA LEU A 238 6.35 39.49 -35.52
C LEU A 238 7.09 40.81 -35.26
N ALA A 239 7.39 41.58 -36.31
CA ALA A 239 8.03 42.89 -36.17
C ALA A 239 7.12 43.89 -35.41
N PHE A 240 5.82 43.86 -35.71
CA PHE A 240 4.81 44.68 -35.04
C PHE A 240 4.69 44.34 -33.54
N TYR A 241 4.44 43.07 -33.21
CA TYR A 241 4.29 42.66 -31.79
C TYR A 241 5.56 42.83 -30.97
N ARG A 242 6.74 42.73 -31.60
CA ARG A 242 8.01 43.05 -30.94
C ARG A 242 8.15 44.54 -30.63
N ALA A 243 7.68 45.42 -31.51
CA ALA A 243 7.68 46.86 -31.27
C ALA A 243 6.68 47.25 -30.15
N GLU A 244 5.54 46.57 -30.07
CA GLU A 244 4.52 46.79 -29.03
C GLU A 244 4.81 46.07 -27.70
N LYS A 245 5.90 45.29 -27.60
CA LYS A 245 6.22 44.43 -26.44
C LYS A 245 5.09 43.46 -26.06
N ASN A 246 4.34 42.98 -27.05
CA ASN A 246 3.32 41.96 -26.84
C ASN A 246 3.96 40.56 -26.88
N TRP A 247 4.62 40.18 -25.77
CA TRP A 247 5.33 38.91 -25.69
C TRP A 247 4.40 37.69 -25.79
N ALA A 248 3.16 37.80 -25.30
CA ALA A 248 2.16 36.75 -25.41
C ALA A 248 1.85 36.39 -26.88
N ALA A 249 1.62 37.40 -27.73
CA ALA A 249 1.39 37.19 -29.16
C ALA A 249 2.63 36.60 -29.87
N LEU A 250 3.84 37.03 -29.50
CA LEU A 250 5.09 36.47 -30.05
C LEU A 250 5.27 34.98 -29.70
N VAL A 251 5.06 34.62 -28.43
CA VAL A 251 5.11 33.23 -27.98
C VAL A 251 4.06 32.41 -28.71
N GLU A 252 2.84 32.94 -28.88
CA GLU A 252 1.75 32.22 -29.52
C GLU A 252 1.97 31.99 -31.02
N ILE A 253 2.52 32.97 -31.75
CA ILE A 253 2.87 32.83 -33.18
C ILE A 253 3.97 31.77 -33.36
N HIS A 254 5.06 31.84 -32.58
CA HIS A 254 6.15 30.85 -32.67
C HIS A 254 5.68 29.46 -32.22
N ALA A 255 4.84 29.37 -31.18
CA ALA A 255 4.25 28.10 -30.72
C ALA A 255 3.34 27.47 -31.80
N ALA A 256 2.50 28.27 -32.46
CA ALA A 256 1.64 27.78 -33.54
C ALA A 256 2.43 27.25 -34.76
N ARG A 257 3.65 27.75 -34.95
CA ARG A 257 4.57 27.32 -36.02
C ARG A 257 5.52 26.20 -35.61
N HIS A 258 5.39 25.67 -34.39
CA HIS A 258 6.32 24.70 -33.79
C HIS A 258 7.79 25.18 -33.67
N GLU A 259 8.01 26.50 -33.71
CA GLU A 259 9.31 27.14 -33.51
C GLU A 259 9.58 27.34 -32.01
N TRP A 260 9.55 26.24 -31.25
CA TRP A 260 9.53 26.26 -29.79
C TRP A 260 10.76 26.91 -29.15
N GLU A 261 11.93 26.87 -29.78
CA GLU A 261 13.12 27.55 -29.25
C GLU A 261 12.93 29.07 -29.18
N LEU A 262 12.40 29.67 -30.25
CA LEU A 262 12.10 31.09 -30.33
C LEU A 262 10.92 31.48 -29.42
N ALA A 263 9.93 30.60 -29.28
CA ALA A 263 8.82 30.78 -28.34
C ALA A 263 9.33 30.79 -26.89
N LEU A 264 10.24 29.88 -26.54
CA LEU A 264 10.85 29.81 -25.21
C LEU A 264 11.80 30.98 -24.94
N ASP A 265 12.51 31.48 -25.95
CA ASP A 265 13.32 32.71 -25.83
C ASP A 265 12.44 33.93 -25.51
N ALA A 266 11.32 34.10 -26.24
CA ALA A 266 10.35 35.17 -25.98
C ALA A 266 9.69 35.04 -24.59
N ALA A 267 9.34 33.82 -24.18
CA ALA A 267 8.80 33.54 -22.85
C ALA A 267 9.82 33.81 -21.73
N ALA A 268 11.11 33.51 -21.97
CA ALA A 268 12.18 33.79 -21.02
C ALA A 268 12.42 35.29 -20.82
N VAL A 269 12.37 36.08 -21.90
CA VAL A 269 12.47 37.54 -21.83
C VAL A 269 11.27 38.13 -21.07
N ALA A 270 10.06 37.64 -21.35
CA ALA A 270 8.85 38.05 -20.62
C ALA A 270 8.93 37.71 -19.12
N ALA A 271 9.53 36.57 -18.76
CA ALA A 271 9.73 36.19 -17.36
C ALA A 271 10.79 37.05 -16.65
N GLY A 272 11.83 37.51 -17.37
CA GLY A 272 12.91 38.34 -16.82
C GLY A 272 12.57 39.83 -16.67
N GLU A 273 11.67 40.39 -17.49
CA GLU A 273 11.26 41.81 -17.38
C GLU A 273 10.39 42.11 -16.14
N VAL A 274 9.88 41.08 -15.45
CA VAL A 274 8.98 41.21 -14.28
C VAL A 274 9.75 41.39 -12.97
N GLU A 275 11.03 41.01 -12.91
CA GLU A 275 11.86 41.20 -11.69
C GLU A 275 12.16 42.68 -11.38
N VAL A 276 11.84 43.65 -12.26
CA VAL A 276 12.34 45.04 -12.16
C VAL A 276 11.24 46.12 -12.17
N SER A 277 9.94 45.82 -12.21
CA SER A 277 8.91 46.88 -12.30
C SER A 277 8.09 47.12 -11.03
N GLU A 278 8.53 48.09 -10.21
CA GLU A 278 7.67 48.78 -9.22
C GLU A 278 6.84 49.88 -9.92
N VAL A 279 5.82 49.56 -10.72
CA VAL A 279 4.93 50.60 -11.29
C VAL A 279 3.48 50.12 -11.49
N ALA A 280 2.53 50.93 -10.97
CA ALA A 280 1.09 51.07 -11.29
C ALA A 280 0.20 49.82 -11.49
N GLU A 281 -0.98 49.80 -10.83
CA GLU A 281 -2.02 48.74 -10.93
C GLU A 281 -2.40 48.33 -12.37
N ALA A 282 -2.39 49.27 -13.33
CA ALA A 282 -2.71 48.98 -14.73
C ALA A 282 -1.60 48.18 -15.46
N ALA A 283 -0.32 48.39 -15.10
CA ALA A 283 0.80 47.64 -15.66
C ALA A 283 0.89 46.23 -15.07
N LEU A 284 0.49 46.06 -13.79
CA LEU A 284 0.35 44.76 -13.14
C LEU A 284 -0.73 43.90 -13.80
N ALA A 285 -1.91 44.48 -14.07
CA ALA A 285 -3.00 43.76 -14.73
C ALA A 285 -2.65 43.29 -16.15
N GLU A 286 -1.89 44.11 -16.90
CA GLU A 286 -1.44 43.76 -18.24
C GLU A 286 -0.33 42.68 -18.21
N SER A 287 0.58 42.76 -17.23
CA SER A 287 1.60 41.73 -16.99
C SER A 287 0.97 40.37 -16.62
N GLU A 288 -0.05 40.36 -15.75
CA GLU A 288 -0.79 39.15 -15.40
C GLU A 288 -1.53 38.54 -16.59
N ARG A 289 -2.15 39.36 -17.45
CA ARG A 289 -2.80 38.88 -18.69
C ARG A 289 -1.79 38.24 -19.64
N GLN A 290 -0.64 38.89 -19.85
CA GLN A 290 0.42 38.33 -20.69
C GLN A 290 0.94 37.01 -20.11
N GLN A 291 1.15 36.91 -18.79
CA GLN A 291 1.60 35.67 -18.14
C GLN A 291 0.60 34.53 -18.28
N ARG A 292 -0.71 34.79 -18.15
CA ARG A 292 -1.73 33.77 -18.35
C ARG A 292 -1.74 33.26 -19.80
N ALA A 293 -1.68 34.17 -20.77
CA ALA A 293 -1.64 33.82 -22.19
C ALA A 293 -0.38 33.01 -22.56
N ILE A 294 0.80 33.40 -22.02
CA ILE A 294 2.05 32.65 -22.19
C ILE A 294 1.94 31.25 -21.54
N GLY A 295 1.41 31.16 -20.31
CA GLY A 295 1.19 29.90 -19.62
C GLY A 295 0.30 28.94 -20.41
N GLU A 296 -0.78 29.42 -21.01
CA GLU A 296 -1.63 28.62 -21.89
C GLU A 296 -0.93 28.18 -23.17
N ALA A 297 -0.14 29.06 -23.80
CA ALA A 297 0.62 28.72 -24.99
C ALA A 297 1.65 27.62 -24.70
N LEU A 298 2.34 27.71 -23.55
CA LEU A 298 3.35 26.74 -23.12
C LEU A 298 2.79 25.36 -22.77
N ARG A 299 1.48 25.21 -22.49
CA ARG A 299 0.86 23.87 -22.33
C ARG A 299 0.98 22.98 -23.56
N ARG A 300 1.14 23.59 -24.74
CA ARG A 300 1.30 22.87 -26.02
C ARG A 300 2.77 22.56 -26.33
N CYS A 301 3.70 23.08 -25.54
CA CYS A 301 5.14 22.87 -25.73
C CYS A 301 5.48 21.42 -25.39
N PRO A 302 6.35 20.74 -26.18
CA PRO A 302 6.89 19.45 -25.80
C PRO A 302 7.60 19.51 -24.46
N ASP A 303 7.28 18.57 -23.56
CA ASP A 303 7.83 18.51 -22.20
C ASP A 303 9.37 18.57 -22.20
N GLU A 304 10.02 17.86 -23.14
CA GLU A 304 11.48 17.83 -23.30
C GLU A 304 12.12 19.22 -23.44
N LEU A 305 11.50 20.10 -24.23
CA LEU A 305 12.02 21.46 -24.50
C LEU A 305 11.73 22.42 -23.35
N LEU A 306 10.56 22.28 -22.72
CA LEU A 306 10.14 23.09 -21.59
C LEU A 306 11.01 22.80 -20.35
N VAL A 307 11.26 21.52 -20.08
CA VAL A 307 12.13 21.05 -18.99
C VAL A 307 13.57 21.51 -19.20
N ALA A 308 14.06 21.55 -20.43
CA ALA A 308 15.44 21.98 -20.72
C ALA A 308 15.76 23.42 -20.26
N ARG A 309 14.74 24.29 -20.07
CA ARG A 309 14.92 25.70 -19.70
C ARG A 309 14.34 26.04 -18.33
N TYR A 310 15.17 25.93 -17.28
CA TYR A 310 14.78 26.12 -15.88
C TYR A 310 13.97 27.40 -15.58
N ALA A 311 14.38 28.56 -16.14
CA ALA A 311 13.69 29.82 -15.89
C ALA A 311 12.25 29.85 -16.43
N VAL A 312 12.04 29.22 -17.60
CA VAL A 312 10.71 29.11 -18.21
C VAL A 312 9.87 28.06 -17.49
N LEU A 313 10.48 26.94 -17.10
CA LEU A 313 9.84 25.91 -16.28
C LEU A 313 9.33 26.49 -14.95
N TRP A 314 10.13 27.31 -14.26
CA TRP A 314 9.74 27.98 -13.03
C TRP A 314 8.48 28.85 -13.22
N ALA A 315 8.48 29.71 -14.24
CA ALA A 315 7.36 30.59 -14.54
C ALA A 315 6.09 29.79 -14.88
N TYR A 316 6.24 28.71 -15.66
CA TYR A 316 5.14 27.85 -16.06
C TYR A 316 4.54 27.04 -14.89
N VAL A 317 5.38 26.49 -14.01
CA VAL A 317 4.92 25.75 -12.83
C VAL A 317 4.18 26.67 -11.86
N ARG A 318 4.65 27.91 -11.66
CA ARG A 318 3.94 28.93 -10.88
C ARG A 318 2.56 29.22 -11.44
N TYR A 319 2.43 29.37 -12.76
CA TYR A 319 1.13 29.49 -13.43
C TYR A 319 0.23 28.27 -13.16
N CYS A 320 0.79 27.05 -13.24
CA CYS A 320 0.06 25.80 -13.03
C CYS A 320 -0.45 25.64 -11.59
N VAL A 321 0.29 26.09 -10.57
CA VAL A 321 -0.14 26.02 -9.16
C VAL A 321 -1.51 26.68 -8.94
N GLU A 322 -1.80 27.74 -9.69
CA GLU A 322 -3.06 28.49 -9.56
C GLU A 322 -4.14 28.06 -10.56
N HIS A 323 -3.75 27.71 -11.80
CA HIS A 323 -4.70 27.55 -12.91
C HIS A 323 -4.85 26.11 -13.42
N ALA A 324 -3.84 25.25 -13.20
CA ALA A 324 -3.84 23.85 -13.69
C ALA A 324 -2.88 22.95 -12.89
N PRO A 325 -3.20 22.64 -11.62
CA PRO A 325 -2.28 21.93 -10.73
C PRO A 325 -1.96 20.50 -11.19
N GLU A 326 -2.87 19.84 -11.93
CA GLU A 326 -2.61 18.50 -12.50
C GLU A 326 -1.59 18.54 -13.65
N ALA A 327 -1.69 19.53 -14.55
CA ALA A 327 -0.72 19.72 -15.63
C ALA A 327 0.65 20.13 -15.08
N GLY A 328 0.65 20.97 -14.03
CA GLY A 328 1.86 21.32 -13.28
C GLY A 328 2.54 20.12 -12.65
N LEU A 329 1.78 19.17 -12.09
CA LEU A 329 2.36 17.97 -11.51
C LEU A 329 2.97 17.06 -12.58
N SER A 330 2.27 16.87 -13.70
CA SER A 330 2.77 16.09 -14.85
C SER A 330 4.11 16.61 -15.37
N ILE A 331 4.27 17.94 -15.50
CA ILE A 331 5.53 18.51 -16.00
C ILE A 331 6.65 18.42 -14.97
N VAL A 332 6.34 18.49 -13.67
CA VAL A 332 7.32 18.26 -12.59
C VAL A 332 7.78 16.80 -12.59
N GLU A 333 6.87 15.85 -12.78
CA GLU A 333 7.21 14.43 -12.95
C GLU A 333 8.07 14.20 -14.19
N ALA A 334 7.71 14.81 -15.33
CA ALA A 334 8.52 14.77 -16.55
C ALA A 334 9.92 15.37 -16.34
N ALA A 335 10.03 16.48 -15.60
CA ALA A 335 11.31 17.11 -15.26
C ALA A 335 12.21 16.20 -14.40
N LEU A 336 11.62 15.39 -13.53
CA LEU A 336 12.32 14.42 -12.70
C LEU A 336 12.70 13.16 -13.50
N ASP A 337 11.86 12.70 -14.43
CA ASP A 337 12.07 11.50 -15.24
C ASP A 337 13.06 11.71 -16.40
N GLN A 338 12.97 12.82 -17.13
CA GLN A 338 13.63 12.94 -18.45
C GLN A 338 15.10 13.38 -18.42
N GLN A 339 15.63 13.90 -17.30
CA GLN A 339 17.05 14.00 -16.97
C GLN A 339 17.23 14.97 -15.78
N GLY A 340 17.23 14.44 -14.55
CA GLY A 340 17.88 15.10 -13.38
C GLY A 340 19.40 15.31 -13.55
N ALA A 341 19.92 15.29 -14.77
CA ALA A 341 21.33 15.37 -15.10
C ALA A 341 21.82 16.79 -15.42
N ALA A 342 20.93 17.72 -15.81
CA ALA A 342 21.27 19.11 -16.12
C ALA A 342 20.97 20.09 -14.97
N TYR A 343 20.14 19.70 -14.00
CA TYR A 343 19.82 20.54 -12.85
C TYR A 343 20.90 20.43 -11.77
N SER A 344 21.24 21.56 -11.17
CA SER A 344 22.03 21.59 -9.94
C SER A 344 21.22 20.98 -8.78
N ALA A 345 21.90 20.53 -7.72
CA ALA A 345 21.22 20.02 -6.52
C ALA A 345 20.24 21.04 -5.92
N GLN A 346 20.56 22.34 -6.04
CA GLN A 346 19.67 23.42 -5.63
C GLN A 346 18.41 23.49 -6.50
N GLN A 347 18.56 23.42 -7.83
CA GLN A 347 17.42 23.39 -8.76
C GLN A 347 16.55 22.15 -8.56
N LEU A 348 17.15 20.99 -8.34
CA LEU A 348 16.41 19.74 -8.06
C LEU A 348 15.61 19.84 -6.76
N THR A 349 16.19 20.45 -5.72
CA THR A 349 15.49 20.72 -4.44
C THR A 349 14.25 21.58 -4.69
N THR A 350 14.38 22.65 -5.48
CA THR A 350 13.26 23.53 -5.80
C THR A 350 12.18 22.85 -6.66
N VAL A 351 12.56 21.94 -7.57
CA VAL A 351 11.59 21.13 -8.34
C VAL A 351 10.78 20.20 -7.42
N TYR A 352 11.40 19.58 -6.41
CA TYR A 352 10.68 18.78 -5.43
C TYR A 352 9.74 19.63 -4.55
N GLU A 353 10.15 20.85 -4.18
CA GLU A 353 9.28 21.79 -3.45
C GLU A 353 8.04 22.17 -4.28
N TRP A 354 8.19 22.39 -5.59
CA TRP A 354 7.03 22.62 -6.46
C TRP A 354 6.09 21.42 -6.53
N GLY A 355 6.64 20.21 -6.64
CA GLY A 355 5.84 18.97 -6.58
C GLY A 355 5.03 18.86 -5.29
N ALA A 356 5.62 19.26 -4.15
CA ALA A 356 4.92 19.30 -2.87
C ALA A 356 3.77 20.33 -2.85
N ASP A 357 4.01 21.54 -3.37
CA ASP A 357 2.99 22.60 -3.43
C ASP A 357 1.82 22.24 -4.35
N LEU A 358 2.10 21.66 -5.51
CA LEU A 358 1.09 21.16 -6.44
C LEU A 358 0.26 20.03 -5.80
N CYS A 359 0.91 19.06 -5.14
CA CYS A 359 0.23 18.01 -4.42
C CYS A 359 -0.65 18.53 -3.28
N ARG A 360 -0.21 19.58 -2.57
CA ARG A 360 -0.99 20.24 -1.52
C ARG A 360 -2.25 20.88 -2.08
N LYS A 361 -2.16 21.57 -3.21
CA LYS A 361 -3.31 22.16 -3.93
C LYS A 361 -4.30 21.12 -4.41
N LEU A 362 -3.82 19.93 -4.80
CA LEU A 362 -4.66 18.79 -5.20
C LEU A 362 -5.23 17.99 -4.01
N GLY A 363 -4.98 18.39 -2.76
CA GLY A 363 -5.42 17.66 -1.56
C GLY A 363 -4.66 16.35 -1.31
N ARG A 364 -3.56 16.09 -2.02
CA ARG A 364 -2.74 14.87 -1.92
C ARG A 364 -1.66 15.03 -0.84
N ASN A 365 -2.09 15.24 0.41
CA ASN A 365 -1.21 15.59 1.53
C ASN A 365 -0.10 14.57 1.82
N GLN A 366 -0.36 13.28 1.58
CA GLN A 366 0.64 12.23 1.78
C GLN A 366 1.75 12.31 0.73
N LEU A 367 1.38 12.51 -0.53
CA LEU A 367 2.34 12.66 -1.64
C LEU A 367 3.15 13.96 -1.49
N ALA A 368 2.51 15.04 -1.00
CA ALA A 368 3.22 16.29 -0.69
C ALA A 368 4.31 16.09 0.37
N LEU A 369 4.06 15.25 1.39
CA LEU A 369 5.06 14.93 2.41
C LEU A 369 6.24 14.12 1.83
N GLU A 370 5.95 13.25 0.87
CA GLU A 370 6.98 12.46 0.16
C GLU A 370 7.89 13.37 -0.69
N TYR A 371 7.33 14.31 -1.43
CA TYR A 371 8.09 15.32 -2.17
C TYR A 371 8.99 16.19 -1.26
N LEU A 372 8.50 16.59 -0.08
CA LEU A 372 9.30 17.36 0.88
C LEU A 372 10.47 16.55 1.45
N GLN A 373 10.28 15.26 1.72
CA GLN A 373 11.36 14.38 2.16
C GLN A 373 12.40 14.15 1.06
N LEU A 374 11.98 14.10 -0.21
CA LEU A 374 12.88 14.03 -1.36
C LEU A 374 13.67 15.33 -1.52
N ALA A 375 13.06 16.49 -1.31
CA ALA A 375 13.75 17.78 -1.28
C ALA A 375 14.83 17.82 -0.18
N GLU A 376 14.48 17.40 1.05
CA GLU A 376 15.40 17.36 2.19
C GLU A 376 16.59 16.41 1.94
N THR A 377 16.32 15.20 1.46
CA THR A 377 17.38 14.23 1.15
C THR A 377 18.26 14.67 -0.01
N THR A 378 17.69 15.32 -1.02
CA THR A 378 18.44 15.90 -2.15
C THR A 378 19.37 17.00 -1.68
N ALA A 379 18.87 17.93 -0.86
CA ALA A 379 19.65 18.99 -0.24
C ALA A 379 20.82 18.43 0.61
N LEU A 380 20.59 17.32 1.31
CA LEU A 380 21.62 16.60 2.08
C LEU A 380 22.61 15.81 1.21
N SER A 381 22.17 15.30 0.06
CA SER A 381 22.96 14.45 -0.87
C SER A 381 23.84 15.24 -1.85
N GLY A 382 23.59 16.54 -2.03
CA GLY A 382 24.42 17.46 -2.83
C GLY A 382 25.88 17.57 -2.39
N LEU A 383 26.30 16.80 -1.39
CA LEU A 383 27.64 16.73 -0.81
C LEU A 383 28.55 15.60 -1.35
N SER A 384 28.13 14.72 -2.29
CA SER A 384 29.00 13.99 -3.28
C SER A 384 28.36 12.76 -3.98
N SER A 385 28.78 12.54 -5.25
CA SER A 385 28.60 11.48 -6.30
C SER A 385 28.03 10.08 -5.93
N THR A 386 27.25 9.32 -6.74
CA THR A 386 27.21 9.13 -8.21
C THR A 386 25.96 8.32 -8.69
N LYS A 387 25.49 8.63 -9.90
CA LYS A 387 24.25 8.29 -10.66
C LYS A 387 23.86 6.83 -10.98
N ARG A 388 24.32 5.79 -10.26
CA ARG A 388 23.90 4.38 -10.54
C ARG A 388 23.01 3.75 -9.46
N SER A 389 22.82 4.45 -8.34
CA SER A 389 22.03 3.99 -7.18
C SER A 389 20.54 4.35 -7.24
N GLU A 390 20.13 5.21 -8.17
CA GLU A 390 18.85 5.95 -8.07
C GLU A 390 17.63 5.22 -8.68
N VAL A 391 17.82 4.40 -9.72
CA VAL A 391 16.71 3.65 -10.35
C VAL A 391 16.36 2.38 -9.54
N GLN A 392 17.36 1.72 -8.94
CA GLN A 392 17.15 0.58 -8.04
C GLN A 392 16.63 1.01 -6.67
N SER A 393 16.97 2.22 -6.21
CA SER A 393 16.46 2.72 -4.94
C SER A 393 14.97 3.02 -5.00
N PHE A 394 14.39 3.42 -6.14
CA PHE A 394 12.97 3.78 -6.22
C PHE A 394 12.00 2.60 -5.97
N GLY A 395 12.18 1.47 -6.67
CA GLY A 395 11.30 0.30 -6.51
C GLY A 395 11.44 -0.38 -5.13
N LEU A 396 12.68 -0.47 -4.65
CA LEU A 396 12.98 -0.97 -3.30
C LEU A 396 12.49 0.00 -2.22
N ALA A 397 12.63 1.33 -2.42
CA ALA A 397 12.12 2.35 -1.51
C ALA A 397 10.60 2.32 -1.45
N LYS A 398 9.89 2.15 -2.56
CA LYS A 398 8.43 1.99 -2.57
C LYS A 398 7.97 0.79 -1.76
N GLN A 399 8.67 -0.34 -1.88
CA GLN A 399 8.38 -1.55 -1.08
C GLN A 399 8.77 -1.39 0.40
N LEU A 400 9.92 -0.78 0.69
CA LEU A 400 10.35 -0.47 2.06
C LEU A 400 9.44 0.57 2.71
N LEU A 401 8.86 1.51 1.94
CA LEU A 401 7.91 2.51 2.39
C LEU A 401 6.53 1.89 2.65
N ALA A 402 6.07 0.97 1.79
CA ALA A 402 4.86 0.18 2.05
C ALA A 402 5.01 -0.68 3.31
N ARG A 403 6.17 -1.32 3.48
CA ARG A 403 6.53 -2.09 4.68
C ARG A 403 6.58 -1.19 5.92
N SER A 404 7.31 -0.08 5.88
CA SER A 404 7.39 0.92 6.96
C SER A 404 6.03 1.52 7.31
N LYS A 405 5.19 1.80 6.31
CA LYS A 405 3.80 2.24 6.50
C LYS A 405 2.99 1.17 7.22
N SER A 406 3.10 -0.10 6.82
CA SER A 406 2.41 -1.21 7.49
C SER A 406 2.91 -1.44 8.92
N GLU A 407 4.22 -1.33 9.16
CA GLU A 407 4.84 -1.45 10.49
C GLU A 407 4.42 -0.29 11.40
N ARG A 408 4.37 0.96 10.89
CA ARG A 408 3.87 2.13 11.62
C ARG A 408 2.38 2.05 11.90
N LEU A 409 1.57 1.60 10.94
CA LEU A 409 0.12 1.42 11.12
C LEU A 409 -0.16 0.31 12.13
N ALA A 410 0.58 -0.79 12.10
CA ALA A 410 0.50 -1.85 13.11
C ALA A 410 0.92 -1.34 14.50
N ALA A 411 2.02 -0.58 14.60
CA ALA A 411 2.48 0.03 15.84
C ALA A 411 1.52 1.12 16.38
N GLY A 412 0.77 1.79 15.50
CA GLY A 412 -0.25 2.78 15.86
C GLY A 412 -1.57 2.15 16.27
N ALA A 413 -2.00 1.08 15.62
CA ALA A 413 -3.28 0.40 15.85
C ALA A 413 -3.34 -0.38 17.17
N GLY A 414 -2.19 -0.75 17.75
CA GLY A 414 -2.09 -1.38 19.08
C GLY A 414 -2.27 -0.41 20.26
N ARG A 415 -2.49 0.89 20.02
CA ARG A 415 -2.69 1.88 21.09
C ARG A 415 -4.18 1.95 21.44
N LEU A 416 -4.51 1.58 22.67
CA LEU A 416 -5.85 1.77 23.24
C LEU A 416 -6.15 3.26 23.37
N GLY A 417 -6.89 3.79 22.39
CA GLY A 417 -7.50 5.12 22.45
C GLY A 417 -6.58 6.26 22.04
N ASP A 418 -7.10 7.13 21.17
CA ASP A 418 -6.52 8.44 20.93
C ASP A 418 -6.49 9.24 22.24
N ARG A 419 -5.29 9.35 22.83
CA ARG A 419 -4.84 10.44 23.73
C ARG A 419 -5.93 11.05 24.63
N SER A 420 -6.56 10.25 25.47
CA SER A 420 -7.15 10.80 26.69
C SER A 420 -6.01 11.16 27.64
N ARG A 421 -5.55 12.42 27.61
CA ARG A 421 -4.56 12.95 28.57
C ARG A 421 -4.98 12.64 30.02
N TRP A 422 -6.29 12.54 30.27
CA TRP A 422 -6.89 12.18 31.54
C TRP A 422 -6.63 10.72 31.96
N LEU A 423 -6.76 9.75 31.04
CA LEU A 423 -6.40 8.35 31.32
C LEU A 423 -4.91 8.23 31.65
N GLY A 424 -4.07 8.96 30.92
CA GLY A 424 -2.63 9.02 31.18
C GLY A 424 -2.32 9.55 32.59
N LEU A 425 -2.92 10.68 32.95
CA LEU A 425 -2.70 11.33 34.24
C LEU A 425 -3.23 10.49 35.41
N ALA A 426 -4.39 9.85 35.23
CA ALA A 426 -4.96 8.93 36.20
C ALA A 426 -4.06 7.72 36.48
N ALA A 427 -3.45 7.14 35.44
CA ALA A 427 -2.54 6.01 35.62
C ALA A 427 -1.25 6.40 36.35
N ILE A 428 -0.69 7.59 36.06
CA ILE A 428 0.48 8.10 36.79
C ILE A 428 0.14 8.32 38.25
N ILE A 429 -1.02 8.92 38.56
CA ILE A 429 -1.48 9.08 39.95
C ILE A 429 -1.62 7.72 40.62
N LEU A 430 -2.24 6.74 39.96
CA LEU A 430 -2.44 5.40 40.52
C LEU A 430 -1.11 4.65 40.73
N ALA A 431 -0.15 4.80 39.81
CA ALA A 431 1.18 4.23 39.92
C ALA A 431 1.95 4.82 41.12
N VAL A 432 1.91 6.15 41.30
CA VAL A 432 2.51 6.81 42.47
C VAL A 432 1.80 6.41 43.76
N ALA A 433 0.46 6.33 43.73
CA ALA A 433 -0.34 5.89 44.87
C ALA A 433 -0.04 4.43 45.25
N SER A 434 0.25 3.56 44.28
CA SER A 434 0.70 2.18 44.52
C SER A 434 2.02 2.15 45.29
N VAL A 435 3.04 2.87 44.81
CA VAL A 435 4.36 2.91 45.48
C VAL A 435 4.22 3.45 46.90
N LEU A 436 3.53 4.59 47.08
CA LEU A 436 3.32 5.18 48.41
C LEU A 436 2.46 4.29 49.32
N GLY A 437 1.42 3.66 48.77
CA GLY A 437 0.51 2.80 49.52
C GLY A 437 1.23 1.60 50.12
N PHE A 438 2.05 0.91 49.33
CA PHE A 438 2.85 -0.22 49.81
C PHE A 438 4.00 0.19 50.74
N HIS A 439 4.54 1.40 50.58
CA HIS A 439 5.55 1.94 51.47
C HIS A 439 5.02 2.26 52.88
N ILE A 440 3.78 2.75 52.95
CA ILE A 440 3.13 3.12 54.22
C ILE A 440 2.47 1.89 54.88
N ALA A 441 2.05 0.90 54.10
CA ALA A 441 1.39 -0.29 54.60
C ALA A 441 2.25 -1.06 55.62
N GLU A 442 1.60 -1.66 56.62
CA GLU A 442 2.27 -2.58 57.53
C GLU A 442 2.70 -3.84 56.78
N PRO A 443 3.91 -4.39 57.06
CA PRO A 443 4.39 -5.59 56.41
C PRO A 443 3.40 -6.75 56.54
N ALA A 444 2.99 -7.32 55.40
CA ALA A 444 2.01 -8.40 55.32
C ALA A 444 2.63 -9.64 54.65
N LEU A 445 1.96 -10.80 54.77
CA LEU A 445 2.35 -12.06 54.10
C LEU A 445 3.76 -12.59 54.45
N GLY A 446 4.35 -12.12 55.56
CA GLY A 446 5.71 -12.50 55.96
C GLY A 446 6.82 -11.75 55.20
N LEU A 447 6.47 -10.72 54.42
CA LEU A 447 7.42 -9.91 53.67
C LEU A 447 8.09 -8.84 54.53
N SER A 448 9.33 -8.49 54.17
CA SER A 448 10.02 -7.31 54.70
C SER A 448 9.42 -6.02 54.13
N ARG A 449 9.73 -4.86 54.74
CA ARG A 449 9.33 -3.56 54.18
C ARG A 449 9.91 -3.34 52.77
N HIS A 450 11.15 -3.76 52.54
CA HIS A 450 11.75 -3.73 51.20
C HIS A 450 11.01 -4.63 50.20
N GLY A 451 10.51 -5.79 50.64
CA GLY A 451 9.65 -6.65 49.82
C GLY A 451 8.30 -6.01 49.48
N MET A 452 7.70 -5.28 50.42
CA MET A 452 6.47 -4.52 50.17
C MET A 452 6.69 -3.39 49.17
N ASP A 453 7.76 -2.61 49.33
CA ASP A 453 8.16 -1.54 48.40
C ASP A 453 8.40 -2.08 46.99
N PHE A 454 9.03 -3.26 46.88
CA PHE A 454 9.27 -3.93 45.60
C PHE A 454 7.96 -4.30 44.88
N ILE A 455 6.96 -4.81 45.61
CA ILE A 455 5.62 -5.09 45.06
C ILE A 455 4.95 -3.79 44.62
N GLY A 456 5.03 -2.73 45.42
CA GLY A 456 4.45 -1.42 45.09
C GLY A 456 5.01 -0.84 43.78
N ILE A 457 6.33 -0.97 43.57
CA ILE A 457 7.02 -0.59 42.33
C ILE A 457 6.61 -1.49 41.16
N GLY A 458 6.53 -2.80 41.36
CA GLY A 458 6.08 -3.75 40.34
C GLY A 458 4.64 -3.50 39.90
N LEU A 459 3.72 -3.25 40.85
CA LEU A 459 2.32 -2.93 40.55
C LEU A 459 2.19 -1.58 39.83
N ALA A 460 2.99 -0.59 40.22
CA ALA A 460 3.07 0.69 39.51
C ALA A 460 3.51 0.50 38.05
N ALA A 461 4.50 -0.37 37.80
CA ALA A 461 4.93 -0.70 36.46
C ALA A 461 3.84 -1.41 35.64
N VAL A 462 3.11 -2.36 36.24
CA VAL A 462 1.96 -3.01 35.60
C VAL A 462 0.89 -1.97 35.21
N ILE A 463 0.54 -1.03 36.09
CA ILE A 463 -0.41 0.05 35.79
C ILE A 463 0.07 0.88 34.59
N LEU A 464 1.35 1.23 34.54
CA LEU A 464 1.92 2.01 33.44
C LEU A 464 1.96 1.22 32.12
N TRP A 465 2.27 -0.08 32.14
CA TRP A 465 2.23 -0.95 30.96
C TRP A 465 0.80 -1.15 30.43
N ILE A 466 -0.20 -1.25 31.31
CA ILE A 466 -1.61 -1.38 30.93
C ILE A 466 -2.08 -0.16 30.13
N VAL A 467 -1.71 1.05 30.57
CA VAL A 467 -2.15 2.29 29.90
C VAL A 467 -1.22 2.69 28.75
N ASN A 468 -0.03 2.07 28.64
CA ASN A 468 0.94 2.28 27.56
C ASN A 468 1.28 3.77 27.32
N ILE A 469 1.48 4.52 28.41
CA ILE A 469 1.79 5.96 28.39
C ILE A 469 3.27 6.19 28.11
N MET A 470 4.10 5.31 28.67
CA MET A 470 5.55 5.36 28.58
C MET A 470 6.05 4.07 27.93
N PRO A 471 7.13 4.12 27.14
CA PRO A 471 7.72 2.91 26.57
C PRO A 471 8.14 1.91 27.65
N ASP A 472 7.92 0.62 27.40
CA ASP A 472 8.10 -0.47 28.37
C ASP A 472 9.49 -0.48 29.01
N TYR A 473 10.53 -0.20 28.22
CA TYR A 473 11.92 -0.14 28.67
C TYR A 473 12.22 1.03 29.62
N ILE A 474 11.52 2.16 29.48
CA ILE A 474 11.67 3.29 30.41
C ILE A 474 11.06 2.92 31.77
N VAL A 475 9.89 2.28 31.76
CA VAL A 475 9.24 1.80 32.98
C VAL A 475 10.15 0.80 33.68
N ALA A 476 10.69 -0.18 32.96
CA ALA A 476 11.61 -1.17 33.51
C ALA A 476 12.90 -0.55 34.07
N LEU A 477 13.59 0.31 33.31
CA LEU A 477 14.77 1.02 33.82
C LEU A 477 14.45 1.88 35.05
N GLY A 478 13.26 2.49 35.07
CA GLY A 478 12.74 3.21 36.23
C GLY A 478 12.55 2.30 37.45
N MET A 479 12.04 1.08 37.27
CA MET A 479 11.94 0.09 38.34
C MET A 479 13.32 -0.26 38.90
N ALA A 480 14.28 -0.62 38.03
CA ALA A 480 15.64 -0.94 38.45
C ALA A 480 16.31 0.23 39.19
N MET A 481 16.10 1.46 38.72
CA MET A 481 16.55 2.67 39.39
C MET A 481 15.92 2.81 40.78
N LEU A 482 14.60 2.64 40.91
CA LEU A 482 13.90 2.73 42.19
C LEU A 482 14.32 1.64 43.18
N TRP A 483 14.60 0.43 42.70
CA TRP A 483 15.12 -0.65 43.55
C TRP A 483 16.47 -0.30 44.16
N VAL A 484 17.39 0.25 43.36
CA VAL A 484 18.73 0.63 43.80
C VAL A 484 18.68 1.88 44.68
N LEU A 485 17.96 2.94 44.26
CA LEU A 485 17.87 4.19 45.02
C LEU A 485 17.11 4.03 46.34
N GLY A 486 16.11 3.15 46.38
CA GLY A 486 15.39 2.80 47.60
C GLY A 486 16.18 1.88 48.53
N GLY A 487 17.34 1.37 48.11
CA GLY A 487 18.14 0.42 48.88
C GLY A 487 17.48 -0.95 49.05
N LEU A 488 16.59 -1.34 48.12
CA LEU A 488 15.88 -2.62 48.16
C LEU A 488 16.83 -3.78 47.80
N VAL A 489 17.67 -3.60 46.78
CA VAL A 489 18.66 -4.58 46.31
C VAL A 489 19.92 -3.87 45.82
N GLU A 490 21.06 -4.58 45.85
CA GLU A 490 22.32 -4.04 45.34
C GLU A 490 22.31 -3.85 43.81
N PRO A 491 23.09 -2.89 43.26
CA PRO A 491 23.17 -2.66 41.81
C PRO A 491 23.54 -3.92 41.01
N GLY A 492 24.38 -4.79 41.58
CA GLY A 492 24.76 -6.06 40.96
C GLY A 492 23.58 -6.99 40.74
N VAL A 493 22.62 -7.01 41.68
CA VAL A 493 21.40 -7.82 41.58
C VAL A 493 20.38 -7.15 40.66
N ALA A 494 20.19 -5.84 40.80
CA ALA A 494 19.28 -5.06 39.95
C ALA A 494 19.66 -5.09 38.46
N LEU A 495 20.94 -5.29 38.14
CA LEU A 495 21.46 -5.37 36.76
C LEU A 495 21.91 -6.79 36.37
N SER A 496 21.69 -7.79 37.22
CA SER A 496 22.14 -9.17 37.00
C SER A 496 21.63 -9.78 35.69
N GLY A 497 20.41 -9.40 35.25
CA GLY A 497 19.81 -9.90 34.03
C GLY A 497 20.57 -9.51 32.76
N PHE A 498 21.29 -8.38 32.75
CA PHE A 498 22.15 -7.97 31.62
C PHE A 498 23.40 -8.84 31.46
N ALA A 499 23.81 -9.55 32.52
CA ALA A 499 24.92 -10.50 32.49
C ALA A 499 24.48 -11.94 32.18
N SER A 500 23.18 -12.18 31.95
CA SER A 500 22.67 -13.53 31.73
C SER A 500 23.05 -14.09 30.35
N PRO A 501 23.36 -15.40 30.23
CA PRO A 501 23.58 -16.05 28.94
C PRO A 501 22.37 -15.92 28.01
N THR A 502 21.15 -15.93 28.56
CA THR A 502 19.91 -15.72 27.82
C THR A 502 19.86 -14.33 27.17
N TRP A 503 20.25 -13.27 27.88
CA TRP A 503 20.30 -11.92 27.32
C TRP A 503 21.30 -11.80 26.17
N LEU A 504 22.50 -12.40 26.31
CA LEU A 504 23.48 -12.47 25.22
C LEU A 504 22.93 -13.26 24.01
N TYR A 505 22.31 -14.41 24.27
CA TYR A 505 21.65 -15.21 23.25
C TYR A 505 20.58 -14.41 22.49
N MET A 506 19.81 -13.56 23.17
CA MET A 506 18.80 -12.66 22.56
C MET A 506 19.41 -11.68 21.58
N ILE A 507 20.56 -11.08 21.90
CA ILE A 507 21.27 -10.20 20.95
C ILE A 507 21.61 -10.96 19.67
N PHE A 508 22.23 -12.14 19.80
CA PHE A 508 22.73 -12.89 18.65
C PHE A 508 21.60 -13.47 17.80
N ILE A 509 20.53 -13.96 18.41
CA ILE A 509 19.38 -14.50 17.68
C ILE A 509 18.61 -13.41 16.94
N MET A 510 18.47 -12.21 17.52
CA MET A 510 17.81 -11.07 16.86
C MET A 510 18.67 -10.51 15.73
N ALA A 511 19.99 -10.43 15.92
CA ALA A 511 20.92 -10.04 14.87
C ALA A 511 20.86 -11.00 13.67
N MET A 512 20.79 -12.30 13.93
CA MET A 512 20.62 -13.32 12.91
C MET A 512 19.27 -13.16 12.19
N SER A 513 18.19 -12.94 12.94
CA SER A 513 16.86 -12.65 12.40
C SER A 513 16.87 -11.47 11.43
N ALA A 514 17.57 -10.39 11.77
CA ALA A 514 17.68 -9.20 10.92
C ALA A 514 18.33 -9.51 9.57
N VAL A 515 19.40 -10.31 9.56
CA VAL A 515 20.07 -10.75 8.32
C VAL A 515 19.15 -11.62 7.48
N ILE A 516 18.50 -12.61 8.09
CA ILE A 516 17.62 -13.53 7.37
C ILE A 516 16.41 -12.76 6.80
N THR A 517 15.84 -11.84 7.57
CA THR A 517 14.68 -11.03 7.15
C THR A 517 15.01 -10.06 6.02
N LYS A 518 16.25 -9.57 5.94
CA LYS A 518 16.74 -8.75 4.83
C LYS A 518 17.08 -9.57 3.58
N SER A 519 17.31 -10.88 3.75
CA SER A 519 17.64 -11.78 2.65
C SER A 519 16.43 -12.09 1.77
N GLY A 520 16.61 -12.13 0.44
CA GLY A 520 15.58 -12.62 -0.50
C GLY A 520 15.39 -14.14 -0.44
N PHE A 521 16.26 -14.85 0.30
CA PHE A 521 16.20 -16.29 0.49
C PHE A 521 14.85 -16.75 1.06
N LEU A 522 14.32 -16.09 2.09
CA LEU A 522 13.07 -16.50 2.73
C LEU A 522 11.88 -16.50 1.77
N TYR A 523 11.83 -15.47 0.93
CA TYR A 523 10.81 -15.31 -0.08
C TYR A 523 10.99 -16.38 -1.18
N ARG A 524 12.20 -16.55 -1.72
CA ARG A 524 12.51 -17.65 -2.67
C ARG A 524 12.15 -19.02 -2.11
N PHE A 525 12.44 -19.25 -0.84
CA PHE A 525 12.22 -20.51 -0.16
C PHE A 525 10.73 -20.81 -0.01
N SER A 526 9.95 -19.82 0.42
CA SER A 526 8.49 -19.93 0.50
C SER A 526 7.87 -20.24 -0.87
N LEU A 527 8.36 -19.61 -1.95
CA LEU A 527 7.90 -19.90 -3.32
C LEU A 527 8.25 -21.33 -3.78
N HIS A 528 9.45 -21.82 -3.45
CA HIS A 528 9.84 -23.22 -3.74
C HIS A 528 8.98 -24.23 -2.97
N ALA A 529 8.67 -23.93 -1.71
CA ALA A 529 7.75 -24.75 -0.92
C ALA A 529 6.39 -24.84 -1.61
N LEU A 530 5.80 -23.71 -2.01
CA LEU A 530 4.51 -23.66 -2.72
C LEU A 530 4.52 -24.40 -4.06
N LYS A 531 5.61 -24.30 -4.83
CA LYS A 531 5.78 -24.99 -6.13
C LYS A 531 5.80 -26.52 -6.00
N ARG A 532 6.21 -27.06 -4.84
CA ARG A 532 6.27 -28.51 -4.60
C ARG A 532 4.88 -29.13 -4.44
N PHE A 533 3.87 -28.33 -4.11
CA PHE A 533 2.50 -28.80 -3.88
C PHE A 533 1.61 -28.57 -5.10
N PRO A 534 0.52 -29.36 -5.25
CA PRO A 534 -0.42 -29.19 -6.36
C PRO A 534 -0.95 -27.75 -6.46
N ALA A 535 -1.10 -27.24 -7.68
CA ALA A 535 -1.60 -25.88 -7.98
C ALA A 535 -3.08 -25.62 -7.62
N ASN A 536 -3.72 -26.56 -6.91
CA ASN A 536 -5.10 -26.42 -6.42
C ASN A 536 -5.14 -25.84 -5.01
N TYR A 537 -6.30 -25.33 -4.59
CA TYR A 537 -6.46 -24.66 -3.29
C TYR A 537 -5.94 -25.48 -2.10
N ARG A 538 -6.24 -26.78 -2.06
CA ARG A 538 -5.81 -27.65 -0.95
C ARG A 538 -4.30 -27.88 -0.96
N GLY A 539 -3.71 -28.09 -2.13
CA GLY A 539 -2.27 -28.24 -2.29
C GLY A 539 -1.53 -26.98 -1.85
N GLN A 540 -2.03 -25.82 -2.24
CA GLN A 540 -1.45 -24.54 -1.85
C GLN A 540 -1.60 -24.23 -0.37
N LEU A 541 -2.73 -24.60 0.24
CA LEU A 541 -2.91 -24.50 1.69
C LEU A 541 -1.87 -25.37 2.42
N TRP A 542 -1.65 -26.61 1.96
CA TRP A 542 -0.57 -27.46 2.47
C TRP A 542 0.83 -26.91 2.19
N GLY A 543 1.03 -26.21 1.06
CA GLY A 543 2.27 -25.51 0.75
C GLY A 543 2.57 -24.37 1.73
N ILE A 544 1.56 -23.58 2.10
CA ILE A 544 1.68 -22.55 3.15
C ILE A 544 1.99 -23.20 4.50
N VAL A 545 1.29 -24.28 4.87
CA VAL A 545 1.54 -25.02 6.11
C VAL A 545 2.99 -25.51 6.16
N ALA A 546 3.45 -26.17 5.10
CA ALA A 546 4.82 -26.67 5.00
C ALA A 546 5.85 -25.54 5.04
N GLY A 547 5.59 -24.43 4.35
CA GLY A 547 6.44 -23.23 4.38
C GLY A 547 6.58 -22.65 5.79
N GLY A 548 5.47 -22.50 6.52
CA GLY A 548 5.47 -21.98 7.89
C GLY A 548 6.20 -22.90 8.88
N ILE A 549 5.89 -24.21 8.84
CA ILE A 549 6.56 -25.21 9.69
C ILE A 549 8.07 -25.19 9.48
N MET A 550 8.52 -25.06 8.24
CA MET A 550 9.95 -25.08 7.93
C MET A 550 10.65 -23.77 8.31
N LEU A 551 9.95 -22.64 8.24
CA LEU A 551 10.52 -21.34 8.61
C LEU A 551 10.55 -21.09 10.12
N ASN A 552 9.68 -21.75 10.90
CA ASN A 552 9.67 -21.65 12.35
C ASN A 552 11.05 -21.81 13.00
N PRO A 553 11.83 -22.88 12.75
CA PRO A 553 13.14 -23.04 13.36
C PRO A 553 14.18 -21.99 12.89
N MET A 554 13.95 -21.34 11.74
CA MET A 554 14.92 -20.47 11.08
C MET A 554 14.75 -18.99 11.45
N ILE A 555 13.51 -18.53 11.63
CA ILE A 555 13.21 -17.11 11.92
C ILE A 555 12.65 -17.00 13.34
N PRO A 556 13.42 -16.42 14.27
CA PRO A 556 13.07 -16.29 15.68
C PRO A 556 12.17 -15.06 15.93
N SER A 557 11.19 -14.83 15.06
CA SER A 557 10.23 -13.74 15.15
C SER A 557 8.93 -14.12 14.46
N SER A 558 7.85 -14.20 15.25
CA SER A 558 6.50 -14.50 14.75
C SER A 558 6.02 -13.42 13.76
N SER A 559 6.18 -12.15 14.10
CA SER A 559 5.77 -11.02 13.24
C SER A 559 6.56 -10.95 11.92
N ALA A 560 7.86 -11.23 11.94
CA ALA A 560 8.67 -11.24 10.71
C ALA A 560 8.28 -12.39 9.77
N LYS A 561 7.95 -13.56 10.31
CA LYS A 561 7.43 -14.68 9.51
C LYS A 561 6.08 -14.34 8.90
N VAL A 562 5.18 -13.76 9.69
CA VAL A 562 3.83 -13.40 9.25
C VAL A 562 3.83 -12.30 8.18
N SER A 563 4.69 -11.28 8.33
CA SER A 563 4.83 -10.21 7.32
C SER A 563 5.34 -10.71 5.97
N LEU A 564 5.95 -11.90 5.92
CA LEU A 564 6.33 -12.58 4.69
C LEU A 564 5.24 -13.53 4.20
N GLY A 565 4.73 -14.39 5.08
CA GLY A 565 3.79 -15.46 4.71
C GLY A 565 2.44 -14.94 4.23
N VAL A 566 1.90 -13.91 4.88
CA VAL A 566 0.55 -13.41 4.57
C VAL A 566 0.48 -12.68 3.22
N PRO A 567 1.44 -11.81 2.84
CA PRO A 567 1.49 -11.25 1.49
C PRO A 567 1.68 -12.30 0.41
N ILE A 568 2.50 -13.33 0.65
CA ILE A 568 2.66 -14.45 -0.29
C ILE A 568 1.31 -15.16 -0.49
N ALA A 569 0.60 -15.45 0.59
CA ALA A 569 -0.73 -16.05 0.54
C ALA A 569 -1.76 -15.14 -0.17
N GLN A 570 -1.63 -13.82 -0.04
CA GLN A 570 -2.46 -12.86 -0.75
C GLN A 570 -2.18 -12.86 -2.26
N THR A 571 -0.92 -12.78 -2.69
CA THR A 571 -0.55 -12.85 -4.11
C THR A 571 -0.98 -14.18 -4.73
N LEU A 572 -0.87 -15.26 -3.97
CA LEU A 572 -1.33 -16.59 -4.37
C LEU A 572 -2.84 -16.62 -4.55
N SER A 573 -3.57 -16.05 -3.59
CA SER A 573 -5.02 -15.93 -3.64
C SER A 573 -5.48 -15.15 -4.89
N GLU A 574 -4.86 -14.01 -5.16
CA GLU A 574 -5.15 -13.18 -6.35
C GLU A 574 -4.87 -13.95 -7.65
N SER A 575 -3.75 -14.67 -7.72
CA SER A 575 -3.38 -15.52 -8.87
C SER A 575 -4.37 -16.67 -9.10
N MET A 576 -4.98 -17.19 -8.04
CA MET A 576 -6.04 -18.20 -8.11
C MET A 576 -7.42 -17.62 -8.49
N GLY A 577 -7.52 -16.31 -8.66
CA GLY A 577 -8.74 -15.58 -9.02
C GLY A 577 -9.71 -15.37 -7.85
N PHE A 578 -9.21 -15.41 -6.61
CA PHE A 578 -10.02 -15.09 -5.44
C PHE A 578 -10.04 -13.58 -5.19
N GLY A 579 -11.23 -12.99 -5.12
CA GLY A 579 -11.39 -11.59 -4.70
C GLY A 579 -10.93 -11.35 -3.25
N ALA A 580 -10.62 -10.09 -2.93
CA ALA A 580 -10.21 -9.69 -1.60
C ALA A 580 -11.24 -10.11 -0.53
N ARG A 581 -10.75 -10.62 0.61
CA ARG A 581 -11.56 -11.10 1.76
C ARG A 581 -12.54 -12.21 1.44
N SER A 582 -12.48 -12.79 0.25
CA SER A 582 -13.28 -13.97 -0.11
C SER A 582 -12.91 -15.17 0.76
N HIS A 583 -13.71 -16.23 0.74
CA HIS A 583 -13.44 -17.42 1.55
C HIS A 583 -12.10 -18.08 1.16
N GLY A 584 -11.73 -18.06 -0.13
CA GLY A 584 -10.43 -18.56 -0.60
C GLY A 584 -9.27 -17.72 -0.09
N ALA A 585 -9.36 -16.39 -0.26
CA ALA A 585 -8.36 -15.44 0.23
C ALA A 585 -8.17 -15.54 1.75
N ALA A 586 -9.28 -15.55 2.49
CA ALA A 586 -9.25 -15.64 3.95
C ALA A 586 -8.66 -16.96 4.42
N GLY A 587 -8.99 -18.08 3.78
CA GLY A 587 -8.42 -19.38 4.16
C GLY A 587 -6.91 -19.46 3.92
N LEU A 588 -6.39 -18.95 2.79
CA LEU A 588 -4.93 -18.91 2.54
C LEU A 588 -4.24 -17.93 3.50
N GLY A 589 -4.77 -16.72 3.65
CA GLY A 589 -4.22 -15.67 4.51
C GLY A 589 -4.21 -16.04 5.99
N LEU A 590 -5.29 -16.61 6.51
CA LEU A 590 -5.38 -17.06 7.91
C LEU A 590 -4.54 -18.32 8.15
N THR A 591 -4.41 -19.22 7.16
CA THR A 591 -3.46 -20.35 7.26
C THR A 591 -2.03 -19.83 7.35
N ALA A 592 -1.66 -18.85 6.51
CA ALA A 592 -0.33 -18.24 6.56
C ALA A 592 -0.09 -17.57 7.92
N MET A 593 -1.04 -16.78 8.42
CA MET A 593 -0.96 -16.17 9.76
C MET A 593 -0.70 -17.22 10.85
N LEU A 594 -1.46 -18.32 10.87
CA LEU A 594 -1.33 -19.36 11.88
C LEU A 594 0.01 -20.11 11.81
N PHE A 595 0.39 -20.58 10.63
CA PHE A 595 1.56 -21.45 10.48
C PHE A 595 2.88 -20.69 10.38
N TYR A 596 2.88 -19.41 10.00
CA TYR A 596 4.06 -18.56 10.05
C TYR A 596 4.22 -17.88 11.41
N GLY A 597 3.13 -17.56 12.13
CA GLY A 597 3.17 -16.86 13.41
C GLY A 597 2.89 -17.76 14.61
N PHE A 598 1.64 -18.18 14.75
CA PHE A 598 1.10 -18.82 15.96
C PHE A 598 1.61 -20.22 16.27
N THR A 599 2.32 -20.86 15.33
CA THR A 599 3.02 -22.13 15.57
C THR A 599 4.46 -21.94 16.09
N ALA A 600 4.89 -20.69 16.33
CA ALA A 600 6.20 -20.40 16.91
C ALA A 600 6.47 -21.10 18.26
N PRO A 601 5.53 -21.23 19.22
CA PRO A 601 5.80 -21.85 20.53
C PRO A 601 6.23 -23.33 20.48
N PHE A 602 5.94 -24.03 19.38
CA PHE A 602 6.24 -25.47 19.24
C PHE A 602 7.72 -25.76 18.95
N VAL A 603 8.53 -24.73 18.67
CA VAL A 603 9.97 -24.85 18.43
C VAL A 603 10.71 -23.83 19.28
N LEU A 604 11.79 -24.21 19.94
CA LEU A 604 12.54 -23.30 20.84
C LEU A 604 12.97 -22.00 20.13
N THR A 605 13.50 -22.09 18.91
CA THR A 605 13.91 -20.94 18.09
C THR A 605 12.76 -20.32 17.28
N GLY A 606 11.51 -20.72 17.52
CA GLY A 606 10.33 -20.25 16.81
C GLY A 606 10.00 -18.77 17.03
N SER A 607 10.26 -18.25 18.22
CA SER A 607 10.18 -16.84 18.56
C SER A 607 11.22 -16.53 19.63
N TYR A 608 11.76 -15.32 19.65
CA TYR A 608 12.59 -14.86 20.75
C TYR A 608 11.85 -14.93 22.10
N THR A 609 10.52 -14.78 22.12
CA THR A 609 9.67 -14.90 23.32
C THR A 609 9.76 -16.28 23.95
N ASN A 610 9.97 -17.36 23.17
CA ASN A 610 10.06 -18.71 23.71
C ASN A 610 11.30 -18.88 24.59
N VAL A 611 12.44 -18.42 24.06
CA VAL A 611 13.72 -18.51 24.75
C VAL A 611 13.75 -17.54 25.94
N LEU A 612 13.15 -16.36 25.79
CA LEU A 612 12.92 -15.42 26.88
C LEU A 612 12.12 -16.06 28.02
N ALA A 613 10.97 -16.65 27.72
CA ALA A 613 10.08 -17.23 28.72
C ALA A 613 10.73 -18.39 29.47
N PHE A 614 11.48 -19.24 28.75
CA PHE A 614 12.20 -20.34 29.38
C PHE A 614 13.42 -19.84 30.18
N GLY A 615 14.09 -18.78 29.73
CA GLY A 615 15.20 -18.17 30.45
C GLY A 615 14.83 -17.55 31.80
N LEU A 616 13.54 -17.31 32.07
CA LEU A 616 13.04 -16.89 33.38
C LEU A 616 13.04 -18.02 34.42
N VAL A 617 13.13 -19.27 33.98
CA VAL A 617 13.05 -20.44 34.84
C VAL A 617 14.46 -20.90 35.21
N THR A 618 15.02 -20.32 36.28
CA THR A 618 16.44 -20.46 36.66
C THR A 618 16.81 -21.79 37.31
N ASN A 619 15.86 -22.50 37.93
CA ASN A 619 16.10 -23.73 38.70
C ASN A 619 15.63 -25.02 38.00
N ALA A 620 15.12 -24.93 36.77
CA ALA A 620 14.62 -26.10 36.05
C ALA A 620 15.73 -26.86 35.32
N SER A 621 15.48 -28.16 35.08
CA SER A 621 16.37 -28.97 34.23
C SER A 621 16.50 -28.33 32.84
N PRO A 622 17.72 -28.13 32.33
CA PRO A 622 17.93 -27.47 31.04
C PRO A 622 17.28 -28.30 29.93
N VAL A 623 16.31 -27.71 29.24
CA VAL A 623 15.66 -28.32 28.07
C VAL A 623 16.42 -27.88 26.82
N ASN A 624 17.02 -28.84 26.12
CA ASN A 624 17.69 -28.57 24.86
C ASN A 624 16.69 -28.42 23.70
N TRP A 625 17.18 -27.96 22.55
CA TRP A 625 16.34 -27.67 21.38
C TRP A 625 15.52 -28.88 20.92
N ILE A 626 16.11 -30.08 20.89
CA ILE A 626 15.42 -31.30 20.41
C ILE A 626 14.37 -31.79 21.42
N GLN A 627 14.67 -31.69 22.72
CA GLN A 627 13.73 -32.03 23.79
C GLN A 627 12.50 -31.12 23.74
N TRP A 628 12.68 -29.81 23.53
CA TRP A 628 11.56 -28.88 23.38
C TRP A 628 10.60 -29.33 22.29
N PHE A 629 11.14 -29.69 21.11
CA PHE A 629 10.35 -30.14 19.99
C PHE A 629 9.62 -31.46 20.28
N ILE A 630 10.30 -32.43 20.92
CA ILE A 630 9.68 -33.72 21.30
C ILE A 630 8.55 -33.52 22.32
N TYR A 631 8.75 -32.63 23.30
CA TYR A 631 7.73 -32.34 24.31
C TYR A 631 6.50 -31.65 23.70
N ALA A 632 6.71 -30.81 22.68
CA ALA A 632 5.68 -30.08 21.97
C ALA A 632 5.02 -30.87 20.82
N LEU A 633 5.58 -32.01 20.38
CA LEU A 633 5.16 -32.68 19.15
C LEU A 633 3.68 -33.11 19.13
N PRO A 634 3.12 -33.80 20.15
CA PRO A 634 1.70 -34.18 20.13
C PRO A 634 0.78 -32.96 20.18
N ALA A 635 1.18 -31.95 20.96
CA ALA A 635 0.50 -30.68 21.05
C ALA A 635 0.45 -29.97 19.68
N PHE A 636 1.57 -29.98 18.94
CA PHE A 636 1.67 -29.42 17.59
C PHE A 636 0.73 -30.13 16.60
N LEU A 637 0.69 -31.47 16.64
CA LEU A 637 -0.18 -32.26 15.77
C LEU A 637 -1.66 -32.01 16.07
N ILE A 638 -2.05 -31.98 17.34
CA ILE A 638 -3.43 -31.70 17.76
C ILE A 638 -3.83 -30.28 17.36
N PHE A 639 -3.02 -29.29 17.71
CA PHE A 639 -3.26 -27.89 17.41
C PHE A 639 -3.40 -27.64 15.91
N SER A 640 -2.47 -28.17 15.12
CA SER A 640 -2.48 -28.03 13.66
C SER A 640 -3.68 -28.73 13.03
N SER A 641 -4.04 -29.93 13.50
CA SER A 641 -5.18 -30.69 12.97
C SER A 641 -6.52 -30.01 13.25
N VAL A 642 -6.71 -29.50 14.48
CA VAL A 642 -7.93 -28.78 14.88
C VAL A 642 -8.08 -27.51 14.05
N LEU A 643 -7.03 -26.69 13.96
CA LEU A 643 -7.09 -25.43 13.22
C LEU A 643 -7.24 -25.62 11.72
N LEU A 644 -6.53 -26.57 11.12
CA LEU A 644 -6.71 -26.91 9.70
C LEU A 644 -8.11 -27.45 9.43
N GLY A 645 -8.62 -28.33 10.30
CA GLY A 645 -9.99 -28.83 10.22
C GLY A 645 -11.01 -27.69 10.22
N ILE A 646 -10.84 -26.73 11.13
CA ILE A 646 -11.72 -25.55 11.22
C ILE A 646 -11.59 -24.66 9.98
N ILE A 647 -10.38 -24.41 9.48
CA ILE A 647 -10.18 -23.67 8.23
C ILE A 647 -10.87 -24.38 7.06
N PHE A 648 -10.73 -25.70 6.95
CA PHE A 648 -11.39 -26.49 5.92
C PHE A 648 -12.92 -26.46 6.02
N ILE A 649 -13.48 -26.38 7.23
CA ILE A 649 -14.93 -26.26 7.45
C ILE A 649 -15.41 -24.84 7.13
N MET A 650 -14.74 -23.81 7.66
CA MET A 650 -15.15 -22.41 7.56
C MET A 650 -14.98 -21.83 6.15
N PHE A 651 -13.96 -22.29 5.41
CA PHE A 651 -13.60 -21.73 4.11
C PHE A 651 -13.78 -22.73 2.95
N ARG A 652 -14.70 -23.69 3.13
CA ARG A 652 -14.98 -24.83 2.22
C ARG A 652 -15.44 -24.47 0.80
N LYS A 653 -15.92 -23.25 0.54
CA LYS A 653 -16.47 -22.84 -0.76
C LYS A 653 -15.37 -22.28 -1.69
N THR A 654 -14.56 -23.16 -2.27
CA THR A 654 -13.45 -22.80 -3.19
C THR A 654 -13.55 -23.47 -4.57
N ALA A 655 -14.76 -23.86 -4.98
CA ALA A 655 -15.03 -24.52 -6.26
C ALA A 655 -14.67 -23.68 -7.51
N SER A 656 -14.40 -22.38 -7.36
CA SER A 656 -14.04 -21.44 -8.43
C SER A 656 -12.54 -21.19 -8.58
N ALA A 657 -11.67 -21.82 -7.77
CA ALA A 657 -10.22 -21.58 -7.80
C ALA A 657 -9.64 -21.94 -9.18
N LYS A 658 -9.04 -20.97 -9.89
CA LYS A 658 -8.23 -21.28 -11.07
C LYS A 658 -6.94 -21.97 -10.57
N PRO A 659 -6.51 -23.10 -11.16
CA PRO A 659 -5.20 -23.65 -10.87
C PRO A 659 -4.15 -22.58 -11.22
N ILE A 660 -3.16 -22.41 -10.34
CA ILE A 660 -2.11 -21.43 -10.53
C ILE A 660 -1.40 -21.70 -11.86
N ALA A 661 -1.23 -20.68 -12.68
CA ALA A 661 -0.25 -20.73 -13.76
C ALA A 661 1.13 -20.85 -13.10
N ALA A 662 1.73 -22.05 -13.14
CA ALA A 662 3.08 -22.28 -12.61
C ALA A 662 4.09 -21.24 -13.13
N ASP A 663 3.79 -20.70 -14.30
CA ASP A 663 4.38 -19.58 -15.02
C ASP A 663 4.58 -18.33 -14.13
N VAL A 664 3.62 -17.96 -13.27
CA VAL A 664 3.73 -16.77 -12.38
C VAL A 664 4.75 -17.00 -11.26
N LEU A 665 4.73 -18.19 -10.65
CA LEU A 665 5.72 -18.57 -9.62
C LEU A 665 7.11 -18.69 -10.26
N ASP A 666 7.18 -19.18 -11.49
CA ASP A 666 8.42 -19.30 -12.26
C ASP A 666 8.96 -17.94 -12.68
N GLU A 667 8.12 -16.98 -13.07
CA GLU A 667 8.51 -15.60 -13.32
C GLU A 667 9.03 -14.91 -12.05
N GLN A 668 8.35 -15.07 -10.91
CA GLN A 668 8.82 -14.52 -9.63
C GLN A 668 10.18 -15.10 -9.22
N LEU A 669 10.37 -16.42 -9.37
CA LEU A 669 11.66 -17.06 -9.12
C LEU A 669 12.74 -16.64 -10.12
N ARG A 670 12.39 -16.42 -11.39
CA ARG A 670 13.31 -15.88 -12.42
C ARG A 670 13.75 -14.46 -12.11
N LEU A 671 12.81 -13.59 -11.69
CA LEU A 671 13.09 -12.21 -11.29
C LEU A 671 14.03 -12.15 -10.07
N LEU A 672 13.84 -13.06 -9.11
CA LEU A 672 14.69 -13.14 -7.92
C LEU A 672 16.12 -13.62 -8.22
N GLY A 673 16.34 -14.36 -9.32
CA GLY A 673 17.65 -14.86 -9.70
C GLY A 673 18.29 -15.83 -8.69
N PRO A 674 19.56 -16.22 -8.90
CA PRO A 674 20.28 -17.14 -8.02
C PRO A 674 20.63 -16.52 -6.65
N LEU A 675 20.92 -17.36 -5.66
CA LEU A 675 21.35 -16.93 -4.33
C LEU A 675 22.62 -16.07 -4.41
N THR A 676 22.52 -14.86 -3.87
CA THR A 676 23.68 -13.97 -3.77
C THR A 676 24.68 -14.54 -2.77
N ARG A 677 25.93 -14.03 -2.81
CA ARG A 677 26.98 -14.46 -1.88
C ARG A 677 26.59 -14.19 -0.43
N GLU A 678 25.99 -13.04 -0.15
CA GLU A 678 25.54 -12.64 1.18
C GLU A 678 24.44 -13.57 1.71
N GLU A 679 23.45 -13.89 0.87
CA GLU A 679 22.37 -14.82 1.22
C GLU A 679 22.88 -16.23 1.49
N ARG A 680 23.85 -16.70 0.70
CA ARG A 680 24.46 -18.02 0.90
C ARG A 680 25.17 -18.10 2.25
N ILE A 681 25.96 -17.08 2.60
CA ILE A 681 26.67 -17.02 3.88
C ILE A 681 25.66 -16.98 5.04
N ALA A 682 24.60 -16.19 4.93
CA ALA A 682 23.53 -16.13 5.93
C ALA A 682 22.89 -17.51 6.15
N VAL A 683 22.43 -18.16 5.08
CA VAL A 683 21.75 -19.46 5.14
C VAL A 683 22.65 -20.55 5.72
N VAL A 684 23.90 -20.63 5.24
CA VAL A 684 24.87 -21.61 5.74
C VAL A 684 25.15 -21.38 7.22
N THR A 685 25.29 -20.13 7.66
CA THR A 685 25.54 -19.81 9.07
C THR A 685 24.36 -20.21 9.94
N VAL A 686 23.13 -19.90 9.54
CA VAL A 686 21.91 -20.24 10.28
C VAL A 686 21.73 -21.75 10.38
N LEU A 687 21.84 -22.47 9.27
CA LEU A 687 21.73 -23.92 9.25
C LEU A 687 22.81 -24.59 10.10
N SER A 688 24.03 -24.05 10.09
CA SER A 688 25.13 -24.53 10.94
C SER A 688 24.83 -24.29 12.42
N CYS A 689 24.28 -23.12 12.78
CA CYS A 689 23.88 -22.82 14.16
C CYS A 689 22.75 -23.74 14.63
N ILE A 690 21.72 -23.96 13.80
CA ILE A 690 20.62 -24.89 14.11
C ILE A 690 21.18 -26.32 14.28
N LEU A 691 22.07 -26.75 13.40
CA LEU A 691 22.70 -28.06 13.50
C LEU A 691 23.49 -28.21 14.81
N MET A 692 24.26 -27.19 15.20
CA MET A 692 24.95 -27.18 16.49
C MET A 692 23.96 -27.16 17.66
N LEU A 693 22.87 -26.41 17.60
CA LEU A 693 21.83 -26.43 18.65
C LEU A 693 21.18 -27.81 18.80
N VAL A 694 20.95 -28.52 17.69
CA VAL A 694 20.43 -29.90 17.70
C VAL A 694 21.46 -30.88 18.28
N LEU A 695 22.74 -30.71 17.95
CA LEU A 695 23.84 -31.54 18.43
C LEU A 695 24.33 -31.15 19.84
N GLN A 696 23.70 -30.16 20.49
CA GLN A 696 24.02 -29.71 21.85
C GLN A 696 24.20 -30.84 22.86
N PRO A 697 23.36 -31.91 22.88
CA PRO A 697 23.55 -33.02 23.81
C PRO A 697 24.86 -33.80 23.64
N LEU A 698 25.50 -33.72 22.47
CA LEU A 698 26.74 -34.45 22.16
C LEU A 698 27.99 -33.66 22.54
N HIS A 699 28.00 -32.34 22.30
CA HIS A 699 29.18 -31.51 22.53
C HIS A 699 29.11 -30.65 23.80
N GLY A 700 27.92 -30.49 24.41
CA GLY A 700 27.74 -29.80 25.69
C GLY A 700 28.03 -28.30 25.69
N ILE A 701 28.03 -27.64 24.52
CA ILE A 701 28.30 -26.20 24.41
C ILE A 701 26.98 -25.46 24.63
N ASP A 702 26.99 -24.45 25.51
CA ASP A 702 25.81 -23.63 25.75
C ASP A 702 25.34 -22.88 24.49
N SER A 703 24.02 -22.75 24.38
CA SER A 703 23.34 -22.13 23.25
C SER A 703 23.80 -20.69 22.95
N ALA A 704 24.12 -19.89 23.97
CA ALA A 704 24.59 -18.51 23.81
C ALA A 704 25.89 -18.44 23.02
N TRP A 705 26.81 -19.38 23.28
CA TRP A 705 28.11 -19.42 22.63
C TRP A 705 28.03 -19.93 21.20
N ILE A 706 27.13 -20.88 20.91
CA ILE A 706 26.85 -21.32 19.54
C ILE A 706 26.36 -20.13 18.70
N MET A 707 25.44 -19.33 19.25
CA MET A 707 24.91 -18.16 18.55
C MET A 707 25.94 -17.04 18.41
N LEU A 708 26.84 -16.86 19.38
CA LEU A 708 27.96 -15.90 19.27
C LEU A 708 28.88 -16.26 18.10
N ILE A 709 29.18 -17.55 17.90
CA ILE A 709 29.99 -17.99 16.75
C ILE A 709 29.29 -17.62 15.43
N GLY A 710 27.98 -17.91 15.33
CA GLY A 710 27.19 -17.52 14.17
C GLY A 710 27.19 -16.00 13.93
N PHE A 711 27.00 -15.23 14.99
CA PHE A 711 27.06 -13.76 14.96
C PHE A 711 28.42 -13.27 14.45
N ALA A 712 29.52 -13.81 14.98
CA ALA A 712 30.87 -13.46 14.56
C ALA A 712 31.11 -13.75 13.07
N VAL A 713 30.64 -14.91 12.57
CA VAL A 713 30.73 -15.24 11.14
C VAL A 713 29.97 -14.22 10.28
N LEU A 714 28.77 -13.81 10.69
CA LEU A 714 27.97 -12.81 9.95
C LEU A 714 28.61 -11.42 9.94
N VAL A 715 29.24 -11.01 11.05
CA VAL A 715 29.96 -9.73 11.14
C VAL A 715 31.25 -9.77 10.30
N ILE A 716 32.08 -10.81 10.46
CA ILE A 716 33.36 -10.95 9.74
C ILE A 716 33.14 -11.04 8.23
N SER A 717 32.08 -11.72 7.79
CA SER A 717 31.73 -11.83 6.38
C SER A 717 31.17 -10.54 5.77
N GLY A 718 30.88 -9.51 6.57
CA GLY A 718 30.29 -8.25 6.13
C GLY A 718 28.80 -8.32 5.82
N VAL A 719 28.17 -9.48 6.01
CA VAL A 719 26.72 -9.69 5.78
C VAL A 719 25.90 -8.96 6.85
N LEU A 720 26.39 -8.93 8.09
CA LEU A 720 25.83 -8.15 9.17
C LEU A 720 26.62 -6.85 9.35
N ASP A 721 26.17 -5.78 8.70
CA ASP A 721 26.78 -4.46 8.76
C ASP A 721 26.26 -3.63 9.96
N ARG A 722 27.00 -2.57 10.31
CA ARG A 722 26.67 -1.68 11.45
C ARG A 722 25.24 -1.14 11.38
N LYS A 723 24.75 -0.81 10.17
CA LYS A 723 23.38 -0.32 9.96
C LYS A 723 22.35 -1.40 10.25
N THR A 724 22.56 -2.64 9.80
CA THR A 724 21.65 -3.75 10.11
C THR A 724 21.67 -4.09 11.60
N ILE A 725 22.82 -3.98 12.30
CA ILE A 725 22.88 -4.14 13.76
C ILE A 725 22.06 -3.05 14.48
N SER A 726 22.18 -1.79 14.06
CA SER A 726 21.49 -0.69 14.73
C SER A 726 19.98 -0.65 14.44
N THR A 727 19.55 -1.13 13.27
CA THR A 727 18.15 -1.07 12.83
C THR A 727 17.39 -2.38 12.99
N GLY A 728 18.08 -3.52 12.93
CA GLY A 728 17.47 -4.85 12.96
C GLY A 728 17.37 -5.48 14.34
N ILE A 729 18.11 -4.98 15.33
CA ILE A 729 18.03 -5.41 16.73
C ILE A 729 17.19 -4.41 17.50
N ASP A 730 16.17 -4.89 18.22
CA ASP A 730 15.38 -4.07 19.12
C ASP A 730 16.13 -3.85 20.45
N TRP A 731 16.99 -2.84 20.46
CA TRP A 731 17.75 -2.43 21.64
C TRP A 731 16.85 -1.99 22.80
N THR A 732 15.66 -1.43 22.50
CA THR A 732 14.73 -1.02 23.54
C THR A 732 14.13 -2.22 24.26
N PHE A 733 13.78 -3.27 23.52
CA PHE A 733 13.33 -4.53 24.08
C PHE A 733 14.43 -5.25 24.88
N LEU A 734 15.68 -5.24 24.40
CA LEU A 734 16.81 -5.80 25.14
C LEU A 734 17.09 -5.09 26.47
N LEU A 735 16.89 -3.77 26.54
CA LEU A 735 17.00 -3.01 27.78
C LEU A 735 15.91 -3.40 28.78
N PHE A 736 14.67 -3.50 28.30
CA PHE A 736 13.55 -4.01 29.09
C PHE A 736 13.84 -5.42 29.63
N LEU A 737 14.33 -6.31 28.76
CA LEU A 737 14.60 -7.70 29.10
C LEU A 737 15.68 -7.86 30.17
N GLY A 738 16.75 -7.06 30.09
CA GLY A 738 17.81 -7.07 31.09
C GLY A 738 17.28 -6.79 32.50
N VAL A 739 16.34 -5.85 32.64
CA VAL A 739 15.70 -5.58 33.94
C VAL A 739 14.67 -6.66 34.31
N ALA A 740 13.89 -7.17 33.35
CA ALA A 740 12.93 -8.24 33.60
C ALA A 740 13.61 -9.52 34.11
N PHE A 741 14.79 -9.89 33.59
CA PHE A 741 15.55 -11.01 34.16
C PHE A 741 16.09 -10.71 35.56
N SER A 742 16.48 -9.47 35.84
CA SER A 742 16.86 -9.05 37.20
C SER A 742 15.69 -9.12 38.18
N PHE A 743 14.44 -8.99 37.73
CA PHE A 743 13.25 -9.08 38.60
C PHE A 743 13.20 -10.41 39.36
N SER A 744 13.49 -11.54 38.68
CA SER A 744 13.46 -12.85 39.34
C SER A 744 14.53 -12.97 40.43
N ALA A 745 15.72 -12.43 40.19
CA ALA A 745 16.80 -12.44 41.18
C ALA A 745 16.46 -11.54 42.38
N ALA A 746 15.95 -10.33 42.12
CA ALA A 746 15.53 -9.39 43.14
C ALA A 746 14.33 -9.89 43.97
N ALA A 747 13.33 -10.50 43.32
CA ALA A 747 12.17 -11.09 43.99
C ALA A 747 12.58 -12.24 44.92
N ASN A 748 13.54 -13.07 44.50
CA ASN A 748 14.06 -14.16 45.31
C ASN A 748 14.82 -13.65 46.55
N GLU A 749 15.69 -12.66 46.39
CA GLU A 749 16.44 -12.06 47.51
C GLU A 749 15.52 -11.40 48.55
N LEU A 750 14.41 -10.82 48.09
CA LEU A 750 13.42 -10.15 48.95
C LEU A 750 12.39 -11.10 49.58
N GLY A 751 12.47 -12.40 49.32
CA GLY A 751 11.56 -13.41 49.88
C GLY A 751 10.14 -13.38 49.28
N LEU A 752 9.96 -12.78 48.10
CA LEU A 752 8.66 -12.70 47.43
C LEU A 752 8.14 -14.07 47.00
N VAL A 753 9.04 -14.96 46.61
CA VAL A 753 8.70 -16.29 46.09
C VAL A 753 8.03 -17.13 47.19
N GLU A 754 8.57 -17.09 48.40
CA GLU A 754 8.04 -17.78 49.58
C GLU A 754 6.70 -17.20 50.02
N ALA A 755 6.58 -15.87 50.06
CA ALA A 755 5.34 -15.19 50.44
C ALA A 755 4.20 -15.49 49.46
N LEU A 756 4.47 -15.43 48.16
CA LEU A 756 3.51 -15.75 47.11
C LEU A 756 3.08 -17.22 47.16
N SER A 757 4.04 -18.13 47.36
CA SER A 757 3.79 -19.57 47.50
C SER A 757 2.87 -19.88 48.67
N SER A 758 3.07 -19.21 49.81
CA SER A 758 2.23 -19.35 51.01
C SER A 758 0.81 -18.81 50.79
N PHE A 759 0.68 -17.62 50.20
CA PHE A 759 -0.61 -16.99 49.92
C PHE A 759 -1.46 -17.82 48.95
N LEU A 760 -0.85 -18.27 47.86
CA LEU A 760 -1.52 -19.04 46.83
C LEU A 760 -1.82 -20.46 47.29
N GLY A 761 -0.96 -21.10 48.09
CA GLY A 761 -1.24 -22.41 48.69
C GLY A 761 -2.52 -22.41 49.54
N GLN A 762 -2.85 -21.30 50.19
CA GLN A 762 -4.08 -21.15 50.97
C GLN A 762 -5.34 -20.92 50.11
N HIS A 763 -5.23 -20.27 48.96
CA HIS A 763 -6.38 -19.85 48.13
C HIS A 763 -6.60 -20.69 46.87
N MET A 764 -5.56 -21.38 46.37
CA MET A 764 -5.58 -22.16 45.13
C MET A 764 -5.58 -23.68 45.34
N GLY A 765 -5.81 -24.15 46.57
CA GLY A 765 -5.77 -25.58 46.91
C GLY A 765 -6.60 -26.49 45.98
N VAL A 766 -7.77 -26.03 45.52
CA VAL A 766 -8.61 -26.80 44.57
C VAL A 766 -7.94 -26.95 43.20
N PHE A 767 -7.24 -25.92 42.71
CA PHE A 767 -6.60 -25.94 41.39
C PHE A 767 -5.27 -26.68 41.37
N VAL A 768 -4.54 -26.70 42.50
CA VAL A 768 -3.24 -27.39 42.64
C VAL A 768 -3.41 -28.91 42.81
N THR A 769 -4.60 -29.40 43.19
CA THR A 769 -4.86 -30.85 43.36
C THR A 769 -4.82 -31.68 42.07
N SER A 770 -4.94 -31.04 40.91
CA SER A 770 -4.87 -31.73 39.63
C SER A 770 -4.09 -30.91 38.61
N PRO A 771 -3.04 -31.47 37.97
CA PRO A 771 -2.34 -30.84 36.86
C PRO A 771 -3.30 -30.36 35.75
N PHE A 772 -4.43 -31.05 35.57
CA PHE A 772 -5.46 -30.67 34.62
C PHE A 772 -6.13 -29.34 34.96
N PHE A 773 -6.64 -29.21 36.19
CA PHE A 773 -7.33 -28.00 36.63
C PHE A 773 -6.36 -26.83 36.75
N PHE A 774 -5.12 -27.10 37.15
CA PHE A 774 -4.05 -26.13 37.14
C PHE A 774 -3.82 -25.56 35.73
N LEU A 775 -3.53 -26.41 34.74
CA LEU A 775 -3.26 -25.95 33.37
C LEU A 775 -4.45 -25.24 32.73
N ALA A 776 -5.68 -25.70 32.98
CA ALA A 776 -6.89 -25.01 32.52
C ALA A 776 -7.03 -23.62 33.15
N ALA A 777 -6.76 -23.49 34.45
CA ALA A 777 -6.78 -22.21 35.15
C ALA A 777 -5.69 -21.27 34.63
N VAL A 778 -4.48 -21.77 34.34
CA VAL A 778 -3.40 -21.00 33.71
C VAL A 778 -3.88 -20.42 32.37
N ILE A 779 -4.45 -21.24 31.48
CA ILE A 779 -4.93 -20.78 30.16
C ILE A 779 -5.97 -19.67 30.28
N VAL A 780 -6.96 -19.86 31.16
CA VAL A 780 -8.03 -18.87 31.37
C VAL A 780 -7.46 -17.57 31.95
N LEU A 781 -6.58 -17.67 32.94
CA LEU A 781 -5.91 -16.53 33.54
C LEU A 781 -5.07 -15.78 32.50
N SER A 782 -4.31 -16.49 31.66
CA SER A 782 -3.51 -15.91 30.59
C SER A 782 -4.38 -15.16 29.57
N PHE A 783 -5.52 -15.72 29.15
CA PHE A 783 -6.46 -15.00 28.28
C PHE A 783 -7.04 -13.74 28.93
N ILE A 784 -7.31 -13.76 30.25
CA ILE A 784 -7.82 -12.58 30.96
C ILE A 784 -6.73 -11.51 31.07
N VAL A 785 -5.52 -11.88 31.48
CA VAL A 785 -4.39 -10.95 31.63
C VAL A 785 -4.08 -10.28 30.30
N THR A 786 -4.15 -11.02 29.19
CA THR A 786 -3.86 -10.51 27.83
C THR A 786 -4.98 -9.67 27.21
N LEU A 787 -6.13 -9.53 27.87
CA LEU A 787 -7.11 -8.48 27.51
C LEU A 787 -6.62 -7.09 27.92
N ILE A 788 -5.75 -7.02 28.93
CA ILE A 788 -5.33 -5.80 29.61
C ILE A 788 -3.85 -5.50 29.36
N VAL A 789 -3.00 -6.52 29.40
CA VAL A 789 -1.54 -6.45 29.26
C VAL A 789 -1.14 -7.00 27.88
N ARG A 790 -0.16 -6.36 27.23
CA ARG A 790 0.38 -6.85 25.95
C ARG A 790 1.14 -8.17 26.10
N ASP A 791 1.27 -8.89 25.00
CA ASP A 791 1.88 -10.21 24.85
C ASP A 791 3.19 -10.42 25.63
N ASP A 792 4.27 -9.68 25.33
CA ASP A 792 5.60 -9.96 25.92
C ASP A 792 5.66 -9.72 27.46
N PRO A 793 5.17 -8.59 28.02
CA PRO A 793 5.13 -8.40 29.48
C PRO A 793 4.20 -9.38 30.20
N ALA A 794 3.09 -9.78 29.57
CA ALA A 794 2.17 -10.75 30.16
C ALA A 794 2.84 -12.11 30.36
N VAL A 795 3.63 -12.58 29.39
CA VAL A 795 4.40 -13.84 29.52
C VAL A 795 5.32 -13.82 30.73
N ILE A 796 6.07 -12.72 30.91
CA ILE A 796 7.02 -12.59 32.03
C ILE A 796 6.27 -12.63 33.36
N LEU A 797 5.22 -11.83 33.49
CA LEU A 797 4.40 -11.76 34.69
C LEU A 797 3.77 -13.13 35.04
N LEU A 798 3.21 -13.80 34.03
CA LEU A 798 2.52 -15.09 34.22
C LEU A 798 3.51 -16.21 34.55
N VAL A 799 4.64 -16.31 33.83
CA VAL A 799 5.64 -17.35 34.10
C VAL A 799 6.25 -17.15 35.50
N THR A 800 6.66 -15.93 35.84
CA THR A 800 7.29 -15.65 37.14
C THR A 800 6.32 -15.85 38.32
N ALA A 801 5.06 -15.43 38.18
CA ALA A 801 4.07 -15.56 39.26
C ALA A 801 3.55 -17.00 39.45
N LEU A 802 3.44 -17.78 38.37
CA LEU A 802 2.83 -19.11 38.39
C LEU A 802 3.84 -20.26 38.55
N LEU A 803 5.14 -19.99 38.37
CA LEU A 803 6.19 -21.01 38.48
C LEU A 803 6.16 -21.79 39.80
N PRO A 804 6.08 -21.14 40.99
CA PRO A 804 6.04 -21.87 42.25
C PRO A 804 4.82 -22.78 42.38
N LEU A 805 3.69 -22.38 41.79
CA LEU A 805 2.47 -23.19 41.79
C LEU A 805 2.55 -24.38 40.85
N ALA A 806 3.21 -24.22 39.71
CA ALA A 806 3.46 -25.34 38.81
C ALA A 806 4.28 -26.43 39.50
N GLU A 807 5.33 -26.04 40.24
CA GLU A 807 6.16 -26.96 41.01
C GLU A 807 5.34 -27.67 42.11
N GLN A 808 4.49 -26.95 42.84
CA GLN A 808 3.59 -27.54 43.85
C GLN A 808 2.55 -28.49 43.23
N ALA A 809 2.07 -28.19 42.02
CA ALA A 809 1.13 -29.02 41.28
C ALA A 809 1.79 -30.23 40.60
N GLY A 810 3.10 -30.45 40.79
CA GLY A 810 3.86 -31.52 40.15
C GLY A 810 4.03 -31.32 38.64
N VAL A 811 3.89 -30.09 38.13
CA VAL A 811 4.00 -29.75 36.71
C VAL A 811 5.40 -29.21 36.42
N HIS A 812 6.11 -29.84 35.49
CA HIS A 812 7.43 -29.39 35.08
C HIS A 812 7.37 -27.95 34.53
N PRO A 813 8.31 -27.05 34.89
CA PRO A 813 8.29 -25.65 34.50
C PRO A 813 8.19 -25.39 32.98
N TRP A 814 8.75 -26.28 32.16
CA TRP A 814 8.60 -26.23 30.70
C TRP A 814 7.13 -26.26 30.25
N ILE A 815 6.27 -27.07 30.89
CA ILE A 815 4.84 -27.17 30.53
C ILE A 815 4.15 -25.84 30.83
N LEU A 816 4.45 -25.24 31.98
CA LEU A 816 3.92 -23.92 32.34
C LEU A 816 4.32 -22.90 31.27
N VAL A 817 5.60 -22.79 30.95
CA VAL A 817 6.12 -21.86 29.93
C VAL A 817 5.43 -22.10 28.59
N PHE A 818 5.35 -23.36 28.14
CA PHE A 818 4.74 -23.73 26.87
C PHE A 818 3.25 -23.37 26.81
N VAL A 819 2.50 -23.63 27.88
CA VAL A 819 1.07 -23.30 27.96
C VAL A 819 0.84 -21.80 28.04
N VAL A 820 1.65 -21.07 28.80
CA VAL A 820 1.60 -19.60 28.86
C VAL A 820 1.87 -19.02 27.47
N LEU A 821 2.94 -19.43 26.78
CA LEU A 821 3.27 -18.95 25.43
C LEU A 821 2.13 -19.15 24.42
N LEU A 822 1.39 -20.26 24.51
CA LEU A 822 0.23 -20.51 23.64
C LEU A 822 -1.01 -19.69 24.05
N SER A 823 -1.14 -19.30 25.31
CA SER A 823 -2.31 -18.60 25.84
C SER A 823 -2.13 -17.09 25.98
N THR A 824 -0.93 -16.56 25.72
CA THR A 824 -0.61 -15.12 25.81
C THR A 824 -0.67 -14.36 24.49
N ASP A 825 -0.89 -15.02 23.36
CA ASP A 825 -1.09 -14.37 22.07
C ASP A 825 -2.53 -14.59 21.52
N PRO A 826 -3.61 -14.36 22.29
CA PRO A 826 -4.94 -14.41 21.72
C PRO A 826 -5.20 -13.18 20.84
N PHE A 827 -6.03 -13.34 19.81
CA PHE A 827 -6.36 -12.29 18.85
C PHE A 827 -7.88 -12.09 18.70
N PHE A 828 -8.61 -12.14 19.83
CA PHE A 828 -10.05 -11.86 19.86
C PHE A 828 -10.32 -10.40 19.47
N PHE A 829 -9.47 -9.49 19.94
CA PHE A 829 -9.43 -8.10 19.54
C PHE A 829 -8.11 -7.80 18.84
N ALA A 830 -8.14 -6.90 17.86
CA ALA A 830 -6.98 -6.61 17.02
C ALA A 830 -5.77 -6.11 17.83
N TYR A 831 -5.98 -5.35 18.91
CA TYR A 831 -4.90 -4.76 19.71
C TYR A 831 -4.09 -5.78 20.54
N GLN A 832 -4.63 -6.97 20.80
CA GLN A 832 -4.03 -7.94 21.73
C GLN A 832 -2.75 -8.59 21.18
N SER A 833 -2.69 -8.76 19.86
CA SER A 833 -1.65 -9.52 19.20
C SER A 833 -0.95 -8.67 18.13
N PRO A 834 0.29 -8.22 18.37
CA PRO A 834 1.12 -7.60 17.35
C PRO A 834 1.29 -8.50 16.12
N THR A 835 1.43 -9.81 16.33
CA THR A 835 1.51 -10.83 15.26
C THR A 835 0.26 -10.77 14.36
N TYR A 836 -0.93 -10.69 14.96
CA TYR A 836 -2.19 -10.54 14.23
C TYR A 836 -2.28 -9.20 13.48
N LEU A 837 -1.88 -8.09 14.09
CA LEU A 837 -1.88 -6.78 13.43
C LEU A 837 -0.93 -6.77 12.22
N THR A 838 0.26 -7.36 12.35
CA THR A 838 1.19 -7.52 11.24
C THR A 838 0.58 -8.37 10.11
N ALA A 839 -0.12 -9.46 10.43
CA ALA A 839 -0.83 -10.25 9.43
C ALA A 839 -1.87 -9.41 8.67
N TYR A 840 -2.68 -8.66 9.41
CA TYR A 840 -3.76 -7.88 8.85
C TYR A 840 -3.25 -6.74 7.96
N TYR A 841 -2.30 -5.94 8.45
CA TYR A 841 -1.80 -4.77 7.74
C TYR A 841 -0.79 -5.08 6.63
N SER A 842 -0.04 -6.19 6.71
CA SER A 842 0.89 -6.60 5.64
C SER A 842 0.16 -6.92 4.32
N SER A 843 -1.11 -7.30 4.39
CA SER A 843 -1.98 -7.48 3.21
C SER A 843 -2.93 -6.32 2.97
N GLU A 844 -2.76 -5.17 3.64
CA GLU A 844 -3.68 -4.02 3.60
C GLU A 844 -5.13 -4.41 3.95
N GLY A 845 -5.32 -5.47 4.74
CA GLY A 845 -6.63 -6.05 5.06
C GLY A 845 -7.32 -6.72 3.87
N LYS A 846 -6.61 -7.05 2.79
CA LYS A 846 -7.16 -7.75 1.61
C LYS A 846 -7.23 -9.27 1.80
N ALA A 847 -6.34 -9.86 2.58
CA ALA A 847 -6.30 -11.31 2.80
C ALA A 847 -7.52 -11.82 3.57
N PHE A 848 -7.86 -11.17 4.68
CA PHE A 848 -9.02 -11.52 5.48
C PHE A 848 -9.59 -10.28 6.18
N SER A 849 -10.88 -10.34 6.52
CA SER A 849 -11.53 -9.33 7.37
C SER A 849 -11.32 -9.63 8.85
N HIS A 850 -11.38 -8.61 9.71
CA HIS A 850 -11.27 -8.82 11.15
C HIS A 850 -12.32 -9.81 11.68
N ARG A 851 -13.55 -9.75 11.17
CA ARG A 851 -14.63 -10.69 11.54
C ARG A 851 -14.32 -12.15 11.18
N GLN A 852 -13.59 -12.39 10.08
CA GLN A 852 -13.11 -13.74 9.74
C GLN A 852 -11.99 -14.17 10.68
N GLY A 853 -11.05 -13.28 11.00
CA GLY A 853 -9.99 -13.52 11.98
C GLY A 853 -10.53 -13.86 13.37
N GLN A 854 -11.53 -13.13 13.86
CA GLN A 854 -12.16 -13.39 15.16
C GLN A 854 -12.76 -14.79 15.28
N LYS A 855 -13.39 -15.31 14.21
CA LYS A 855 -13.90 -16.68 14.21
C LYS A 855 -12.77 -17.71 14.37
N VAL A 856 -11.60 -17.45 13.76
CA VAL A 856 -10.40 -18.26 13.95
C VAL A 856 -9.78 -18.06 15.34
N ALA A 857 -9.94 -16.89 15.97
CA ALA A 857 -9.50 -16.65 17.34
C ALA A 857 -10.24 -17.53 18.35
N PHE A 858 -11.57 -17.69 18.20
CA PHE A 858 -12.33 -18.63 19.02
C PHE A 858 -11.89 -20.08 18.81
N ALA A 859 -11.63 -20.46 17.55
CA ALA A 859 -11.09 -21.77 17.22
C ALA A 859 -9.71 -22.02 17.84
N TYR A 860 -8.84 -21.00 17.83
CA TYR A 860 -7.54 -21.02 18.49
C TYR A 860 -7.68 -21.23 20.00
N GLY A 861 -8.56 -20.48 20.67
CA GLY A 861 -8.81 -20.65 22.11
C GLY A 861 -9.28 -22.06 22.46
N ILE A 862 -10.18 -22.64 21.64
CA ILE A 862 -10.62 -24.03 21.81
C ILE A 862 -9.47 -25.01 21.58
N ALA A 863 -8.63 -24.80 20.57
CA ALA A 863 -7.48 -25.66 20.28
C ALA A 863 -6.46 -25.66 21.44
N VAL A 864 -6.19 -24.50 22.04
CA VAL A 864 -5.31 -24.36 23.21
C VAL A 864 -5.90 -25.08 24.44
N LEU A 865 -7.21 -24.96 24.67
CA LEU A 865 -7.88 -25.70 25.74
C LEU A 865 -7.81 -27.22 25.52
N LEU A 866 -8.13 -27.70 24.32
CA LEU A 866 -8.07 -29.13 23.98
C LEU A 866 -6.66 -29.71 24.12
N LEU A 867 -5.64 -28.92 23.80
CA LEU A 867 -4.23 -29.28 23.96
C LEU A 867 -3.92 -29.61 25.43
N ALA A 868 -4.38 -28.80 26.38
CA ALA A 868 -4.21 -29.08 27.81
C ALA A 868 -4.91 -30.38 28.24
N LEU A 869 -6.07 -30.71 27.67
CA LEU A 869 -6.79 -31.95 28.02
C LEU A 869 -6.09 -33.20 27.46
N LEU A 870 -5.64 -33.13 26.20
CA LEU A 870 -5.18 -34.29 25.45
C LEU A 870 -3.68 -34.59 25.60
N CYS A 871 -2.86 -33.59 25.97
CA CYS A 871 -1.41 -33.77 26.09
C CYS A 871 -0.96 -34.23 27.49
N VAL A 872 -1.79 -34.09 28.53
CA VAL A 872 -1.44 -34.49 29.91
C VAL A 872 -0.99 -35.95 30.01
N PRO A 873 -1.66 -36.95 29.39
CA PRO A 873 -1.17 -38.34 29.42
C PRO A 873 0.23 -38.51 28.82
N TYR A 874 0.54 -37.79 27.75
CA TYR A 874 1.86 -37.82 27.11
C TYR A 874 2.92 -37.18 28.00
N TRP A 875 2.62 -36.04 28.62
CA TRP A 875 3.55 -35.39 29.55
C TRP A 875 3.77 -36.20 30.82
N LYS A 876 2.75 -36.91 31.32
CA LYS A 876 2.92 -37.92 32.38
C LYS A 876 3.83 -39.07 31.96
N TRP A 877 3.67 -39.57 30.73
CA TRP A 877 4.53 -40.63 30.21
C TRP A 877 6.01 -40.21 30.10
N LEU A 878 6.27 -38.95 29.73
CA LEU A 878 7.61 -38.37 29.71
C LEU A 878 8.16 -38.01 31.11
N GLY A 879 7.35 -38.16 32.17
CA GLY A 879 7.73 -37.78 33.54
C GLY A 879 7.78 -36.28 33.78
N LEU A 880 7.10 -35.47 32.97
CA LEU A 880 7.00 -34.02 33.14
C LEU A 880 5.82 -33.60 34.04
N ILE A 881 4.94 -34.53 34.39
CA ILE A 881 3.86 -34.34 35.36
C ILE A 881 3.91 -35.49 36.36
N HIS A 882 4.03 -35.17 37.64
CA HIS A 882 4.14 -36.13 38.75
C HIS A 882 2.82 -36.34 39.50
#